data_AF-A0A974H3L7-F1
#
_entry.id   AF-A0A974H3L7-F1
#
_cell.length_a   1.000
_cell.length_b   1.000
_cell.length_c   1.000
_cell.angle_alpha   90.00
_cell.angle_beta   90.00
_cell.angle_gamma   90.00
#
_symmetry.space_group_name_H-M   'P 1'
#
loop_
_entity.id
_entity.type
_entity.pdbx_description
1 polymer ?
#
loop_
_entity_poly.entity_id
_entity_poly.type
_entity_poly.pdbx_seq_one_letter_code
_entity_poly.pdbx_strand_id
1 'polypeptide(L)'
;MTDDSCQDTQNRVPHYSLADSTLLLRHTGQTDSTILGRDTGHTDCLCTGRDTGQGDSTMLGRDTGQGDSLTIERDAGQDDSKLLGRNTWQGDSASRERHTGQGESVFNGRDAGQDGCKLLGRHAGQGDIISTGRDTERNDRLHMERYTGQGDSIYRVREGDSCGSLSRQIETGVKEYGDVQRDESNVNKPEKAESPKIETSCAITEKRILNAMESSSECSSISDFQDSTEGDDANTLPENLCMREYVVICDYVATDNTQLSLCSGDKVLLLNAVSQDWWWVNHNGTCGYVPASHLHDALNEQEDTEVNDPWQDEEYYGSYKTLKLHLEMLSDVPRTMTYQNVILKNSSSLCGKHILDLGCGTGIISFFCAKFAQPEAVYAVEASKIAEQTCRLVEQNGISSLVHVIRQRAEELDLPTKVDVLVSEWMGTCLLFEFMLESVLQARDRWLKEDGVMWPSTACIHLVPCSAYKEYSNKVLFWDNPYQLDFSLLKPLATKEFFAKPQPDYILQPEDCLSEPCTLFHLNLKTLQVAELERMNCDFTFLVHTNGLLHGFTAWFSVQFENLEEQGHLELNTGPFSPLTHWKHTLFMLDEPLQVQKRDKISGSVVFERNSVWRRHMSVTLSWVISRELKMQKVGCKVFPIWR
;
A
#
# COMPACT_ATOMS: atom_id res chain seq x y z
N MET A 1 33.93 -37.04 57.46
CA MET A 1 34.10 -38.50 57.48
C MET A 1 32.78 -39.12 57.09
N THR A 2 32.82 -40.21 56.34
CA THR A 2 31.71 -41.12 55.97
C THR A 2 30.50 -40.53 55.25
N ASP A 3 30.25 -41.09 54.07
CA ASP A 3 29.14 -40.88 53.15
C ASP A 3 27.94 -41.82 53.46
N ASP A 4 26.84 -41.65 52.71
CA ASP A 4 25.76 -42.61 52.37
C ASP A 4 24.97 -43.32 53.52
N SER A 5 23.68 -43.69 53.38
CA SER A 5 22.87 -43.98 52.18
C SER A 5 21.35 -43.79 52.36
N CYS A 6 20.63 -43.72 51.23
CA CYS A 6 19.16 -43.73 51.01
C CYS A 6 18.21 -44.39 52.04
N GLN A 7 16.98 -43.84 52.12
CA GLN A 7 15.74 -44.59 51.80
C GLN A 7 14.55 -43.68 51.41
N ASP A 8 13.59 -44.23 50.67
CA ASP A 8 12.42 -43.52 50.11
C ASP A 8 11.43 -42.97 51.14
N THR A 9 10.72 -41.89 50.78
CA THR A 9 9.33 -41.68 51.22
C THR A 9 8.54 -40.86 50.21
N GLN A 10 7.28 -41.25 49.96
CA GLN A 10 6.37 -40.56 49.05
C GLN A 10 5.91 -39.23 49.65
N ASN A 11 6.32 -38.10 49.08
CA ASN A 11 5.83 -36.79 49.51
C ASN A 11 4.45 -36.49 48.89
N ARG A 12 3.44 -36.35 49.74
CA ARG A 12 2.11 -35.85 49.35
C ARG A 12 2.21 -34.36 49.00
N VAL A 13 1.58 -33.94 47.90
CA VAL A 13 1.28 -32.53 47.65
C VAL A 13 -0.18 -32.26 48.08
N PRO A 14 -0.50 -31.15 48.78
CA PRO A 14 -1.87 -30.87 49.24
C PRO A 14 -2.80 -30.45 48.09
N HIS A 15 -4.09 -30.73 48.24
CA HIS A 15 -5.12 -30.07 47.43
C HIS A 15 -5.19 -28.57 47.77
N TYR A 16 -5.14 -27.73 46.73
CA TYR A 16 -5.75 -26.41 46.75
C TYR A 16 -6.86 -26.37 45.71
N SER A 17 -7.96 -25.67 46.05
CA SER A 17 -9.07 -25.45 45.12
C SER A 17 -8.80 -24.22 44.27
N LEU A 18 -8.77 -24.39 42.96
CA LEU A 18 -8.83 -23.35 41.94
C LEU A 18 -9.73 -23.85 40.81
N ALA A 19 -10.54 -22.95 40.25
CA ALA A 19 -11.29 -23.20 39.03
C ALA A 19 -10.34 -23.12 37.80
N ASP A 20 -10.89 -23.31 36.60
CA ASP A 20 -10.23 -23.16 35.31
C ASP A 20 -9.07 -24.15 35.07
N SER A 21 -9.40 -25.45 35.13
CA SER A 21 -8.47 -26.53 34.80
C SER A 21 -8.18 -26.61 33.30
N THR A 22 -7.07 -26.00 32.86
CA THR A 22 -6.49 -26.29 31.54
C THR A 22 -5.98 -27.73 31.53
N LEU A 23 -6.75 -28.66 30.97
CA LEU A 23 -6.42 -30.09 30.99
C LEU A 23 -5.55 -30.48 29.79
N LEU A 24 -4.32 -30.86 30.10
CA LEU A 24 -3.41 -31.49 29.15
C LEU A 24 -3.78 -32.97 28.95
N LEU A 25 -3.72 -33.41 27.68
CA LEU A 25 -3.87 -34.78 27.18
C LEU A 25 -5.31 -35.29 27.01
N ARG A 26 -6.14 -35.38 28.06
CA ARG A 26 -7.50 -35.95 27.92
C ARG A 26 -8.52 -35.48 28.96
N HIS A 27 -9.75 -35.21 28.53
CA HIS A 27 -10.90 -34.89 29.37
C HIS A 27 -12.11 -35.79 29.05
N THR A 28 -13.00 -35.97 30.03
CA THR A 28 -14.22 -36.80 29.99
C THR A 28 -15.28 -36.27 30.98
N GLY A 29 -15.31 -34.96 31.23
CA GLY A 29 -16.13 -34.35 32.29
C GLY A 29 -17.54 -33.95 31.86
N GLN A 30 -18.23 -33.30 32.79
CA GLN A 30 -19.58 -32.71 32.63
C GLN A 30 -19.53 -31.21 32.96
N THR A 31 -18.48 -30.54 32.49
CA THR A 31 -18.15 -29.15 32.76
C THR A 31 -17.37 -28.58 31.58
N ASP A 32 -17.73 -27.37 31.17
CA ASP A 32 -17.14 -26.62 30.07
C ASP A 32 -15.61 -26.49 30.27
N SER A 33 -14.84 -26.59 29.19
CA SER A 33 -13.39 -26.80 29.32
C SER A 33 -12.54 -26.27 28.16
N THR A 34 -11.28 -25.92 28.47
CA THR A 34 -10.25 -25.58 27.48
C THR A 34 -9.17 -26.66 27.48
N ILE A 35 -8.95 -27.31 26.32
CA ILE A 35 -8.22 -28.60 26.23
C ILE A 35 -7.10 -28.54 25.18
N LEU A 36 -5.95 -29.10 25.55
CA LEU A 36 -4.85 -29.39 24.63
C LEU A 36 -4.64 -30.92 24.59
N GLY A 37 -5.26 -31.59 23.61
CA GLY A 37 -5.33 -33.05 23.56
C GLY A 37 -6.61 -33.60 22.92
N ARG A 38 -7.30 -34.50 23.62
CA ARG A 38 -8.57 -35.09 23.19
C ARG A 38 -9.69 -34.89 24.20
N ASP A 39 -10.84 -34.39 23.74
CA ASP A 39 -12.08 -34.42 24.51
C ASP A 39 -12.97 -35.64 24.15
N THR A 40 -13.82 -36.03 25.11
CA THR A 40 -14.97 -36.94 24.93
C THR A 40 -16.08 -36.61 25.95
N GLY A 41 -16.34 -35.32 26.20
CA GLY A 41 -17.28 -34.80 27.19
C GLY A 41 -18.73 -34.70 26.69
N HIS A 42 -19.59 -34.08 27.52
CA HIS A 42 -21.01 -33.86 27.25
C HIS A 42 -21.43 -32.39 27.50
N THR A 43 -20.49 -31.47 27.31
CA THR A 43 -20.56 -30.03 27.62
C THR A 43 -19.57 -29.29 26.73
N ASP A 44 -19.86 -28.02 26.43
CA ASP A 44 -19.17 -27.23 25.40
C ASP A 44 -17.65 -27.12 25.63
N CYS A 45 -16.87 -27.10 24.54
CA CYS A 45 -15.41 -27.13 24.63
C CYS A 45 -14.67 -26.18 23.68
N LEU A 46 -13.54 -25.65 24.16
CA LEU A 46 -12.53 -24.97 23.36
C LEU A 46 -11.30 -25.89 23.28
N CYS A 47 -11.14 -26.65 22.18
CA CYS A 47 -10.08 -27.67 22.11
C CYS A 47 -9.09 -27.49 20.95
N THR A 48 -7.88 -28.00 21.18
CA THR A 48 -6.83 -28.14 20.15
C THR A 48 -6.38 -29.59 20.11
N GLY A 49 -6.57 -30.25 18.97
CA GLY A 49 -6.32 -31.68 18.79
C GLY A 49 -7.52 -32.43 18.19
N ARG A 50 -8.31 -33.12 19.03
CA ARG A 50 -9.42 -33.96 18.55
C ARG A 50 -10.63 -33.98 19.50
N ASP A 51 -11.82 -33.79 18.95
CA ASP A 51 -13.08 -34.01 19.67
C ASP A 51 -13.79 -35.31 19.24
N THR A 52 -14.51 -35.92 20.19
CA THR A 52 -15.57 -36.93 20.01
C THR A 52 -16.65 -36.83 21.12
N GLY A 53 -16.95 -35.63 21.59
CA GLY A 53 -17.93 -35.33 22.66
C GLY A 53 -19.37 -35.16 22.17
N GLN A 54 -20.21 -34.61 23.04
CA GLN A 54 -21.65 -34.33 22.82
C GLN A 54 -22.07 -32.94 23.32
N GLY A 55 -21.24 -31.93 23.09
CA GLY A 55 -21.52 -30.51 23.37
C GLY A 55 -20.91 -29.64 22.28
N ASP A 56 -21.20 -28.34 22.27
CA ASP A 56 -20.80 -27.47 21.15
C ASP A 56 -19.29 -27.21 21.16
N SER A 57 -18.66 -27.27 19.99
CA SER A 57 -17.20 -27.26 19.84
C SER A 57 -16.69 -26.00 19.16
N THR A 58 -15.60 -25.43 19.67
CA THR A 58 -14.75 -24.49 18.92
C THR A 58 -13.33 -25.03 18.92
N MET A 59 -12.80 -25.40 17.76
CA MET A 59 -11.58 -26.19 17.74
C MET A 59 -10.62 -26.03 16.56
N LEU A 60 -9.35 -26.34 16.82
CA LEU A 60 -8.29 -26.51 15.83
C LEU A 60 -7.87 -27.99 15.79
N GLY A 61 -8.13 -28.67 14.67
CA GLY A 61 -7.78 -30.07 14.44
C GLY A 61 -8.92 -30.88 13.84
N ARG A 62 -9.31 -31.98 14.49
CA ARG A 62 -10.33 -32.89 13.95
C ARG A 62 -11.54 -33.07 14.87
N ASP A 63 -12.71 -32.66 14.41
CA ASP A 63 -13.97 -33.04 15.04
C ASP A 63 -14.44 -34.45 14.59
N THR A 64 -15.17 -35.13 15.47
CA THR A 64 -15.94 -36.37 15.27
C THR A 64 -17.05 -36.51 16.36
N GLY A 65 -17.56 -35.40 16.92
CA GLY A 65 -18.55 -35.33 17.99
C GLY A 65 -20.02 -35.25 17.54
N GLN A 66 -20.90 -34.87 18.47
CA GLN A 66 -22.36 -34.70 18.29
C GLN A 66 -22.82 -33.40 18.98
N GLY A 67 -22.62 -32.27 18.32
CA GLY A 67 -22.85 -30.90 18.79
C GLY A 67 -22.43 -29.89 17.71
N ASP A 68 -22.84 -28.63 17.81
CA ASP A 68 -22.57 -27.62 16.78
C ASP A 68 -21.07 -27.25 16.75
N SER A 69 -20.48 -27.16 15.56
CA SER A 69 -19.02 -27.09 15.36
C SER A 69 -18.55 -25.76 14.73
N LEU A 70 -17.52 -25.16 15.33
CA LEU A 70 -16.68 -24.13 14.72
C LEU A 70 -15.22 -24.63 14.62
N THR A 71 -14.93 -25.32 13.51
CA THR A 71 -13.69 -26.09 13.35
C THR A 71 -12.71 -25.46 12.34
N ILE A 72 -11.42 -25.67 12.57
CA ILE A 72 -10.32 -25.44 11.61
C ILE A 72 -9.60 -26.78 11.38
N GLU A 73 -9.22 -27.05 10.13
CA GLU A 73 -8.69 -28.30 9.54
C GLU A 73 -9.74 -29.32 9.06
N ARG A 74 -10.42 -30.08 9.94
CA ARG A 74 -11.29 -31.20 9.51
C ARG A 74 -12.52 -31.44 10.37
N ASP A 75 -13.66 -31.57 9.71
CA ASP A 75 -14.93 -31.96 10.34
C ASP A 75 -15.46 -33.32 9.80
N ALA A 76 -16.05 -34.08 10.72
CA ALA A 76 -16.78 -35.33 10.52
C ALA A 76 -17.69 -35.61 11.75
N GLY A 77 -18.31 -34.58 12.34
CA GLY A 77 -19.26 -34.66 13.46
C GLY A 77 -20.64 -35.19 13.06
N GLN A 78 -21.71 -34.71 13.72
CA GLN A 78 -23.10 -35.13 13.45
C GLN A 78 -24.16 -34.01 13.44
N ASP A 79 -23.77 -32.74 13.61
CA ASP A 79 -24.67 -31.59 13.77
C ASP A 79 -24.10 -30.34 13.04
N ASP A 80 -24.72 -29.16 13.16
CA ASP A 80 -24.48 -28.02 12.26
C ASP A 80 -23.03 -27.47 12.35
N SER A 81 -22.39 -27.23 11.19
CA SER A 81 -20.94 -26.99 11.14
C SER A 81 -20.48 -25.76 10.33
N LYS A 82 -19.52 -25.03 10.89
CA LYS A 82 -18.77 -23.94 10.26
C LYS A 82 -17.28 -24.29 10.20
N LEU A 83 -16.75 -24.55 9.01
CA LEU A 83 -15.43 -25.14 8.84
C LEU A 83 -14.50 -24.34 7.91
N LEU A 84 -13.28 -24.10 8.38
CA LEU A 84 -12.13 -23.72 7.55
C LEU A 84 -11.24 -24.96 7.27
N GLY A 85 -11.43 -25.64 6.14
CA GLY A 85 -10.68 -26.85 5.80
C GLY A 85 -11.47 -27.90 5.00
N ARG A 86 -11.42 -29.17 5.44
CA ARG A 86 -12.04 -30.30 4.72
C ARG A 86 -13.25 -30.88 5.47
N ASN A 87 -14.45 -30.65 4.93
CA ASN A 87 -15.68 -31.29 5.40
C ASN A 87 -15.89 -32.65 4.71
N THR A 88 -16.46 -33.62 5.42
CA THR A 88 -16.80 -34.97 4.96
C THR A 88 -18.18 -35.46 5.45
N TRP A 89 -19.05 -34.55 5.88
CA TRP A 89 -20.23 -34.82 6.71
C TRP A 89 -21.58 -35.01 5.96
N GLN A 90 -22.69 -35.28 6.68
CA GLN A 90 -24.04 -35.58 6.18
C GLN A 90 -25.12 -34.65 6.79
N GLY A 91 -25.02 -33.35 6.55
CA GLY A 91 -26.04 -32.35 6.91
C GLY A 91 -25.62 -30.92 6.57
N ASP A 92 -26.30 -29.94 7.15
CA ASP A 92 -26.20 -28.54 6.72
C ASP A 92 -24.90 -27.85 7.19
N SER A 93 -24.19 -27.19 6.27
CA SER A 93 -22.88 -26.62 6.61
C SER A 93 -22.45 -25.40 5.80
N ALA A 94 -21.62 -24.57 6.41
CA ALA A 94 -20.92 -23.47 5.77
C ALA A 94 -19.40 -23.73 5.82
N SER A 95 -18.78 -24.02 4.68
CA SER A 95 -17.37 -24.44 4.66
C SER A 95 -16.54 -23.82 3.52
N ARG A 96 -15.22 -23.78 3.75
CA ARG A 96 -14.23 -23.20 2.83
C ARG A 96 -13.09 -24.19 2.61
N GLU A 97 -12.56 -24.19 1.37
CA GLU A 97 -11.57 -25.12 0.79
C GLU A 97 -12.10 -26.41 0.16
N ARG A 98 -12.55 -27.42 0.93
CA ARG A 98 -13.00 -28.71 0.36
C ARG A 98 -14.24 -29.28 1.04
N HIS A 99 -15.25 -29.62 0.25
CA HIS A 99 -16.44 -30.34 0.68
C HIS A 99 -16.59 -31.66 -0.10
N THR A 100 -16.98 -32.73 0.59
CA THR A 100 -17.36 -34.04 0.00
C THR A 100 -18.52 -34.68 0.80
N GLY A 101 -19.49 -33.86 1.23
CA GLY A 101 -20.62 -34.27 2.07
C GLY A 101 -21.97 -34.40 1.35
N GLN A 102 -23.04 -34.59 2.12
CA GLN A 102 -24.43 -34.73 1.68
C GLN A 102 -25.37 -33.90 2.59
N GLY A 103 -25.91 -32.77 2.12
CA GLY A 103 -26.73 -31.83 2.89
C GLY A 103 -26.84 -30.47 2.19
N GLU A 104 -27.67 -29.52 2.66
CA GLU A 104 -27.68 -28.18 2.07
C GLU A 104 -26.43 -27.40 2.51
N SER A 105 -25.64 -26.89 1.55
CA SER A 105 -24.40 -26.20 1.88
C SER A 105 -24.20 -24.84 1.18
N VAL A 106 -23.49 -23.96 1.89
CA VAL A 106 -22.97 -22.69 1.37
C VAL A 106 -21.46 -22.76 1.35
N PHE A 107 -20.87 -22.79 0.15
CA PHE A 107 -19.50 -23.30 0.00
C PHE A 107 -18.60 -22.44 -0.90
N ASN A 108 -17.33 -22.31 -0.49
CA ASN A 108 -16.29 -21.54 -1.17
C ASN A 108 -14.98 -22.35 -1.31
N GLY A 109 -14.76 -22.99 -2.47
CA GLY A 109 -13.59 -23.86 -2.70
C GLY A 109 -13.75 -24.85 -3.85
N ARG A 110 -13.40 -26.13 -3.61
CA ARG A 110 -13.74 -27.28 -4.48
C ARG A 110 -14.74 -28.22 -3.81
N ASP A 111 -15.85 -28.49 -4.48
CA ASP A 111 -16.91 -29.39 -4.02
C ASP A 111 -17.07 -30.63 -4.92
N ALA A 112 -17.44 -31.75 -4.30
CA ALA A 112 -17.79 -33.02 -4.93
C ALA A 112 -18.90 -33.75 -4.16
N GLY A 113 -19.80 -33.01 -3.48
CA GLY A 113 -21.02 -33.53 -2.88
C GLY A 113 -22.05 -34.02 -3.91
N GLN A 114 -23.21 -34.49 -3.44
CA GLN A 114 -24.25 -35.07 -4.30
C GLN A 114 -25.55 -34.27 -4.36
N ASP A 115 -25.79 -33.39 -3.37
CA ASP A 115 -27.06 -32.70 -3.15
C ASP A 115 -26.98 -31.18 -3.42
N GLY A 116 -28.09 -30.46 -3.24
CA GLY A 116 -28.26 -29.08 -3.70
C GLY A 116 -27.42 -28.05 -2.93
N CYS A 117 -26.60 -27.28 -3.65
CA CYS A 117 -25.60 -26.37 -3.05
C CYS A 117 -25.60 -24.95 -3.65
N LYS A 118 -25.26 -23.95 -2.83
CA LYS A 118 -25.04 -22.54 -3.23
C LYS A 118 -23.54 -22.27 -3.25
N LEU A 119 -22.96 -22.12 -4.45
CA LEU A 119 -21.52 -22.37 -4.64
C LEU A 119 -20.75 -21.19 -5.29
N LEU A 120 -19.65 -20.81 -4.63
CA LEU A 120 -18.72 -19.77 -5.06
C LEU A 120 -17.31 -20.41 -5.27
N GLY A 121 -17.12 -21.15 -6.37
CA GLY A 121 -15.91 -21.96 -6.55
C GLY A 121 -15.91 -22.85 -7.80
N ARG A 122 -15.38 -24.07 -7.66
CA ARG A 122 -15.50 -25.16 -8.66
C ARG A 122 -16.24 -26.35 -8.08
N HIS A 123 -17.01 -27.03 -8.92
CA HIS A 123 -17.85 -28.17 -8.56
C HIS A 123 -17.61 -29.36 -9.50
N ALA A 124 -17.79 -30.59 -9.00
CA ALA A 124 -17.67 -31.83 -9.77
C ALA A 124 -18.62 -32.95 -9.29
N GLY A 125 -19.73 -32.58 -8.65
CA GLY A 125 -20.81 -33.47 -8.20
C GLY A 125 -22.03 -33.48 -9.14
N GLN A 126 -23.15 -34.06 -8.69
CA GLN A 126 -24.29 -34.39 -9.57
C GLN A 126 -25.62 -33.65 -9.27
N GLY A 127 -25.68 -32.81 -8.23
CA GLY A 127 -26.92 -32.14 -7.78
C GLY A 127 -27.33 -30.85 -8.53
N ASP A 128 -28.48 -30.29 -8.12
CA ASP A 128 -29.04 -29.02 -8.62
C ASP A 128 -28.41 -27.81 -7.91
N ILE A 129 -27.91 -26.82 -8.66
CA ILE A 129 -26.96 -25.82 -8.14
C ILE A 129 -27.23 -24.42 -8.69
N ILE A 130 -27.02 -23.42 -7.82
CA ILE A 130 -26.83 -22.02 -8.20
C ILE A 130 -25.34 -21.69 -8.04
N SER A 131 -24.64 -21.41 -9.16
CA SER A 131 -23.19 -21.19 -9.18
C SER A 131 -22.81 -19.86 -9.84
N THR A 132 -21.63 -19.37 -9.44
CA THR A 132 -20.98 -18.15 -9.99
C THR A 132 -19.55 -18.44 -10.47
N GLY A 133 -19.23 -19.72 -10.72
CA GLY A 133 -17.89 -20.21 -11.00
C GLY A 133 -17.82 -21.16 -12.19
N ARG A 134 -16.64 -21.79 -12.38
CA ARG A 134 -16.38 -22.64 -13.56
C ARG A 134 -16.83 -24.08 -13.31
N ASP A 135 -17.87 -24.49 -14.04
CA ASP A 135 -18.55 -25.80 -14.02
C ASP A 135 -18.18 -26.65 -15.26
N THR A 136 -18.43 -27.96 -15.25
CA THR A 136 -17.98 -28.90 -16.29
C THR A 136 -18.95 -30.00 -16.70
N GLU A 137 -20.14 -30.13 -16.08
CA GLU A 137 -21.08 -31.23 -16.39
C GLU A 137 -22.40 -30.77 -17.04
N ARG A 138 -23.26 -31.73 -17.42
CA ARG A 138 -24.48 -31.52 -18.24
C ARG A 138 -25.75 -31.87 -17.47
N ASN A 139 -26.51 -30.86 -17.05
CA ASN A 139 -27.93 -30.93 -16.64
C ASN A 139 -28.52 -29.51 -16.69
N ASP A 140 -29.85 -29.38 -16.62
CA ASP A 140 -30.56 -28.09 -16.74
C ASP A 140 -30.27 -27.15 -15.56
N ARG A 141 -29.71 -25.96 -15.80
CA ARG A 141 -29.27 -25.01 -14.76
C ARG A 141 -29.50 -23.54 -15.12
N LEU A 142 -29.62 -22.69 -14.10
CA LEU A 142 -29.68 -21.22 -14.22
C LEU A 142 -28.26 -20.62 -14.07
N HIS A 143 -27.73 -20.03 -15.13
CA HIS A 143 -26.42 -19.36 -15.12
C HIS A 143 -26.55 -17.83 -15.13
N MET A 144 -25.65 -17.15 -14.40
CA MET A 144 -25.56 -15.68 -14.38
C MET A 144 -24.47 -15.13 -15.33
N GLU A 145 -23.37 -15.86 -15.59
CA GLU A 145 -22.35 -15.50 -16.59
C GLU A 145 -21.77 -16.72 -17.34
N ARG A 146 -21.28 -16.45 -18.57
CA ARG A 146 -20.55 -17.33 -19.53
C ARG A 146 -20.67 -18.86 -19.34
N TYR A 147 -21.66 -19.44 -20.02
CA TYR A 147 -21.74 -20.86 -20.33
C TYR A 147 -20.88 -21.23 -21.58
N THR A 148 -20.31 -22.43 -21.63
CA THR A 148 -19.52 -22.94 -22.78
C THR A 148 -19.90 -24.37 -23.19
N GLY A 149 -21.09 -24.85 -22.82
CA GLY A 149 -21.63 -26.14 -23.26
C GLY A 149 -22.46 -26.04 -24.54
N GLN A 150 -23.06 -27.16 -24.94
CA GLN A 150 -24.04 -27.25 -26.01
C GLN A 150 -25.37 -27.76 -25.44
N GLY A 151 -26.33 -26.85 -25.30
CA GLY A 151 -27.68 -27.06 -24.76
C GLY A 151 -28.47 -25.76 -24.80
N ASP A 152 -29.80 -25.84 -24.79
CA ASP A 152 -30.66 -24.65 -24.85
C ASP A 152 -30.60 -23.84 -23.54
N SER A 153 -30.89 -22.54 -23.61
CA SER A 153 -30.75 -21.61 -22.47
C SER A 153 -31.83 -20.53 -22.46
N ILE A 154 -32.42 -20.27 -21.30
CA ILE A 154 -33.45 -19.23 -21.11
C ILE A 154 -32.81 -17.99 -20.48
N TYR A 155 -32.91 -16.85 -21.17
CA TYR A 155 -32.41 -15.56 -20.69
C TYR A 155 -33.55 -14.67 -20.18
N ARG A 156 -33.32 -13.94 -19.07
CA ARG A 156 -34.25 -12.93 -18.57
C ARG A 156 -33.83 -11.53 -19.02
N VAL A 157 -34.42 -11.06 -20.12
CA VAL A 157 -34.30 -9.66 -20.57
C VAL A 157 -34.98 -8.73 -19.55
N ARG A 158 -34.41 -7.55 -19.31
CA ARG A 158 -35.13 -6.41 -18.70
C ARG A 158 -35.64 -5.51 -19.84
N GLU A 159 -36.90 -5.12 -19.75
CA GLU A 159 -37.60 -4.40 -20.82
C GLU A 159 -37.14 -2.93 -20.93
N GLY A 160 -37.09 -2.44 -22.18
CA GLY A 160 -36.66 -1.10 -22.55
C GLY A 160 -36.73 -0.93 -24.08
N ASP A 161 -37.87 -0.45 -24.55
CA ASP A 161 -38.16 0.11 -25.89
C ASP A 161 -37.90 -0.73 -27.17
N SER A 162 -38.95 -1.48 -27.53
CA SER A 162 -39.52 -1.60 -28.89
C SER A 162 -38.68 -2.12 -30.08
N CYS A 163 -38.75 -3.45 -30.27
CA CYS A 163 -39.15 -4.16 -31.51
C CYS A 163 -38.68 -3.65 -32.91
N GLY A 164 -37.88 -4.48 -33.64
CA GLY A 164 -37.39 -4.15 -34.98
C GLY A 164 -36.90 -5.30 -35.88
N SER A 165 -37.56 -6.47 -35.88
CA SER A 165 -37.42 -7.59 -36.86
C SER A 165 -36.01 -8.13 -37.22
N LEU A 166 -35.72 -9.38 -36.80
CA LEU A 166 -34.65 -10.21 -37.38
C LEU A 166 -35.05 -10.80 -38.74
N SER A 167 -34.18 -10.73 -39.76
CA SER A 167 -34.27 -11.56 -40.98
C SER A 167 -32.96 -11.69 -41.76
N ARG A 168 -32.29 -12.82 -41.53
CA ARG A 168 -31.49 -13.68 -42.45
C ARG A 168 -30.55 -13.08 -43.54
N GLN A 169 -29.42 -13.79 -43.61
CA GLN A 169 -28.73 -14.34 -44.80
C GLN A 169 -27.37 -13.73 -45.21
N ILE A 170 -26.67 -14.49 -46.06
CA ILE A 170 -25.20 -14.65 -46.10
C ILE A 170 -24.69 -14.42 -47.53
N GLU A 171 -23.43 -13.98 -47.63
CA GLU A 171 -22.51 -14.09 -48.78
C GLU A 171 -22.55 -13.10 -49.98
N THR A 172 -21.34 -12.61 -50.29
CA THR A 172 -20.83 -12.09 -51.58
C THR A 172 -21.40 -10.78 -52.16
N GLY A 173 -20.49 -9.94 -52.69
CA GLY A 173 -20.85 -8.79 -53.53
C GLY A 173 -19.78 -7.68 -53.60
N VAL A 174 -18.92 -7.70 -54.62
CA VAL A 174 -17.98 -6.60 -54.93
C VAL A 174 -18.67 -5.50 -55.74
N LYS A 175 -18.46 -4.22 -55.38
CA LYS A 175 -18.31 -3.11 -56.35
C LYS A 175 -17.80 -1.79 -55.77
N GLU A 176 -17.36 -0.92 -56.68
CA GLU A 176 -16.54 0.29 -56.47
C GLU A 176 -17.35 1.60 -56.60
N TYR A 177 -16.62 2.73 -56.63
CA TYR A 177 -17.00 4.12 -56.93
C TYR A 177 -17.61 4.94 -55.77
N GLY A 178 -17.09 6.15 -55.47
CA GLY A 178 -15.88 6.79 -56.04
C GLY A 178 -15.65 8.24 -55.60
N ASP A 179 -14.45 8.78 -55.89
CA ASP A 179 -14.08 10.18 -55.67
C ASP A 179 -14.79 11.17 -56.61
N VAL A 180 -15.18 12.34 -56.07
CA VAL A 180 -15.15 13.63 -56.79
C VAL A 180 -14.82 14.77 -55.80
N GLN A 181 -13.80 15.58 -56.11
CA GLN A 181 -13.48 16.86 -55.43
C GLN A 181 -14.12 18.07 -56.15
N ARG A 182 -13.91 19.27 -55.56
CA ARG A 182 -13.89 20.64 -56.14
C ARG A 182 -15.10 21.52 -55.78
N ASP A 183 -14.91 22.66 -55.10
CA ASP A 183 -14.30 23.97 -55.49
C ASP A 183 -15.32 24.86 -56.27
N GLU A 184 -15.37 26.20 -56.17
CA GLU A 184 -14.55 27.20 -55.45
C GLU A 184 -15.34 28.53 -55.20
N SER A 185 -14.63 29.64 -54.93
CA SER A 185 -15.05 31.07 -54.80
C SER A 185 -15.51 31.53 -53.39
N ASN A 186 -14.76 32.28 -52.56
CA ASN A 186 -13.54 33.16 -52.66
C ASN A 186 -13.85 34.67 -52.89
N VAL A 187 -12.86 35.54 -52.58
CA VAL A 187 -12.86 37.04 -52.53
C VAL A 187 -13.35 37.60 -51.16
N ASN A 188 -12.65 38.50 -50.44
CA ASN A 188 -11.66 39.52 -50.84
C ASN A 188 -10.44 39.73 -49.90
N LYS A 189 -9.47 40.53 -50.38
CA LYS A 189 -8.13 40.94 -49.85
C LYS A 189 -8.20 42.27 -49.02
N PRO A 190 -7.12 43.00 -48.55
CA PRO A 190 -5.70 42.97 -49.00
C PRO A 190 -4.51 43.36 -48.04
N GLU A 191 -3.25 43.25 -48.55
CA GLU A 191 -1.98 43.96 -48.16
C GLU A 191 -1.34 43.69 -46.77
N LYS A 192 -0.02 43.84 -46.45
CA LYS A 192 1.30 44.21 -47.09
C LYS A 192 2.46 43.79 -46.11
N ALA A 193 3.80 43.77 -46.36
CA ALA A 193 4.68 43.89 -47.54
C ALA A 193 6.13 43.34 -47.30
N GLU A 194 6.71 42.66 -48.29
CA GLU A 194 8.13 42.72 -48.77
C GLU A 194 9.36 42.39 -47.87
N SER A 195 10.57 42.43 -48.46
CA SER A 195 11.86 41.79 -48.05
C SER A 195 13.07 42.71 -48.46
N PRO A 196 14.36 42.32 -48.76
CA PRO A 196 15.10 41.03 -48.73
C PRO A 196 16.63 41.02 -48.30
N LYS A 197 17.19 39.81 -48.04
CA LYS A 197 18.57 39.28 -48.37
C LYS A 197 19.85 40.04 -47.89
N ILE A 198 21.10 39.52 -47.87
CA ILE A 198 21.92 38.69 -48.82
C ILE A 198 23.01 37.83 -48.09
N GLU A 199 23.19 36.58 -48.57
CA GLU A 199 24.39 35.67 -48.77
C GLU A 199 25.69 35.78 -47.89
N THR A 200 26.56 34.76 -47.71
CA THR A 200 27.12 33.71 -48.64
C THR A 200 27.77 32.49 -47.92
N SER A 201 27.71 31.28 -48.55
CA SER A 201 28.69 30.13 -48.65
C SER A 201 29.81 29.84 -47.60
N CYS A 202 30.38 28.64 -47.38
CA CYS A 202 30.24 27.22 -47.84
C CYS A 202 31.06 26.33 -46.85
N ALA A 203 30.67 25.13 -46.40
CA ALA A 203 30.53 23.81 -47.06
C ALA A 203 31.82 22.99 -47.30
N ILE A 204 31.83 21.72 -46.82
CA ILE A 204 32.40 20.45 -47.39
C ILE A 204 32.14 19.36 -46.31
N THR A 205 31.09 18.53 -46.36
CA THR A 205 30.73 17.40 -47.26
C THR A 205 31.33 16.05 -46.83
N GLU A 206 30.47 15.13 -46.38
CA GLU A 206 30.77 13.71 -46.16
C GLU A 206 30.76 12.92 -47.48
N LYS A 207 31.66 11.92 -47.62
CA LYS A 207 31.41 10.66 -48.34
C LYS A 207 32.62 9.71 -48.29
N ARG A 208 32.48 8.58 -47.60
CA ARG A 208 32.94 7.22 -48.04
C ARG A 208 32.61 6.14 -47.00
N ILE A 209 31.62 5.33 -47.34
CA ILE A 209 31.47 3.95 -46.82
C ILE A 209 32.12 3.00 -47.86
N LEU A 210 32.52 1.80 -47.43
CA LEU A 210 33.20 0.75 -48.21
C LEU A 210 34.66 1.04 -48.61
N ASN A 211 35.62 0.57 -47.80
CA ASN A 211 36.67 -0.40 -48.17
C ASN A 211 37.74 -0.51 -47.08
N ALA A 212 37.56 -1.39 -46.09
CA ALA A 212 38.60 -1.79 -45.11
C ALA A 212 38.26 -3.07 -44.30
N MET A 213 37.74 -4.12 -44.95
CA MET A 213 37.79 -5.48 -44.39
C MET A 213 38.85 -6.27 -45.16
N GLU A 214 40.09 -6.29 -44.66
CA GLU A 214 41.13 -7.32 -44.91
C GLU A 214 42.50 -6.88 -44.34
N SER A 215 42.78 -7.22 -43.07
CA SER A 215 44.15 -7.44 -42.56
C SER A 215 44.14 -8.08 -41.17
N SER A 216 44.70 -9.28 -41.06
CA SER A 216 45.23 -9.98 -39.86
C SER A 216 44.69 -9.58 -38.46
N SER A 217 43.96 -10.40 -37.71
CA SER A 217 44.20 -11.80 -37.28
C SER A 217 45.47 -12.01 -36.43
N GLU A 218 45.30 -12.20 -35.11
CA GLU A 218 46.06 -13.18 -34.31
C GLU A 218 45.53 -13.26 -32.87
N CYS A 219 44.81 -14.34 -32.54
CA CYS A 219 44.89 -15.01 -31.23
C CYS A 219 44.22 -16.40 -31.29
N SER A 220 45.02 -17.44 -31.47
CA SER A 220 44.68 -18.82 -31.10
C SER A 220 45.02 -19.01 -29.60
N SER A 221 44.53 -19.99 -28.83
CA SER A 221 44.02 -21.33 -29.19
C SER A 221 43.28 -22.01 -28.00
N ILE A 222 42.30 -22.90 -28.30
CA ILE A 222 42.16 -24.28 -27.75
C ILE A 222 42.22 -24.42 -26.21
N SER A 223 41.07 -24.52 -25.51
CA SER A 223 40.39 -25.77 -25.03
C SER A 223 41.12 -26.46 -23.84
N ASP A 224 40.56 -27.32 -22.99
CA ASP A 224 39.41 -28.26 -23.04
C ASP A 224 38.38 -27.96 -21.91
N PHE A 225 37.21 -28.61 -21.72
CA PHE A 225 36.76 -29.98 -22.04
C PHE A 225 35.25 -30.07 -22.37
N GLN A 226 34.88 -31.05 -23.19
CA GLN A 226 33.51 -31.62 -23.32
C GLN A 226 33.30 -32.68 -22.18
N ASP A 227 32.18 -33.34 -21.93
CA ASP A 227 30.87 -33.55 -22.60
C ASP A 227 29.82 -33.79 -21.47
N SER A 228 28.60 -34.36 -21.52
CA SER A 228 27.70 -35.09 -22.45
C SER A 228 26.31 -35.17 -21.76
N THR A 229 25.12 -35.29 -22.37
CA THR A 229 24.67 -35.50 -23.78
C THR A 229 23.16 -35.24 -23.87
N GLU A 230 22.74 -34.65 -25.00
CA GLU A 230 21.53 -34.92 -25.80
C GLU A 230 20.09 -34.79 -25.21
N GLY A 231 19.21 -34.26 -26.05
CA GLY A 231 17.78 -34.05 -25.79
C GLY A 231 17.18 -33.05 -26.79
N ASP A 232 17.19 -33.38 -28.08
CA ASP A 232 16.71 -32.49 -29.16
C ASP A 232 15.24 -32.10 -28.99
N ASP A 233 14.93 -30.81 -29.18
CA ASP A 233 13.72 -30.40 -29.91
C ASP A 233 13.98 -29.06 -30.63
N ALA A 234 13.79 -29.05 -31.95
CA ALA A 234 14.31 -27.99 -32.81
C ALA A 234 13.19 -27.07 -33.32
N ASN A 235 12.97 -25.91 -32.67
CA ASN A 235 12.47 -24.67 -33.30
C ASN A 235 12.36 -23.47 -32.33
N THR A 236 13.48 -22.77 -32.05
CA THR A 236 13.48 -21.30 -31.85
C THR A 236 14.91 -20.75 -31.90
N LEU A 237 15.23 -20.02 -32.97
CA LEU A 237 16.27 -19.00 -32.93
C LEU A 237 15.62 -17.70 -32.43
N PRO A 238 16.06 -17.12 -31.30
CA PRO A 238 15.60 -15.79 -30.90
C PRO A 238 16.26 -14.75 -31.82
N GLU A 239 15.46 -14.10 -32.67
CA GLU A 239 15.92 -12.92 -33.39
C GLU A 239 16.18 -11.75 -32.42
N ASN A 240 17.09 -10.86 -32.80
CA ASN A 240 17.50 -9.66 -32.05
C ASN A 240 18.34 -9.87 -30.78
N LEU A 241 19.57 -10.36 -30.96
CA LEU A 241 20.70 -9.98 -30.09
C LEU A 241 21.05 -8.49 -30.28
N CYS A 242 20.17 -7.61 -29.80
CA CYS A 242 20.44 -6.18 -29.73
C CYS A 242 21.33 -5.89 -28.50
N MET A 243 22.63 -5.67 -28.73
CA MET A 243 23.52 -5.15 -27.69
C MET A 243 23.13 -3.69 -27.42
N ARG A 244 22.47 -3.46 -26.28
CA ARG A 244 21.94 -2.15 -25.92
C ARG A 244 22.97 -1.30 -25.19
N GLU A 245 23.03 -0.03 -25.53
CA GLU A 245 23.85 0.99 -24.86
C GLU A 245 23.06 1.58 -23.69
N TYR A 246 23.69 1.76 -22.54
CA TYR A 246 23.11 2.35 -21.33
C TYR A 246 23.97 3.51 -20.85
N VAL A 247 23.32 4.57 -20.36
CA VAL A 247 23.97 5.69 -19.67
C VAL A 247 23.98 5.44 -18.17
N VAL A 248 25.10 5.73 -17.52
CA VAL A 248 25.25 5.63 -16.07
C VAL A 248 24.64 6.86 -15.41
N ILE A 249 23.64 6.68 -14.56
CA ILE A 249 22.92 7.83 -13.94
C ILE A 249 23.56 8.31 -12.64
N CYS A 250 24.29 7.45 -11.92
CA CYS A 250 24.97 7.79 -10.67
C CYS A 250 26.30 7.05 -10.51
N ASP A 251 27.27 7.72 -9.86
CA ASP A 251 28.62 7.18 -9.63
C ASP A 251 28.57 5.84 -8.88
N TYR A 252 29.35 4.87 -9.36
CA TYR A 252 29.45 3.54 -8.78
C TYR A 252 30.92 3.12 -8.63
N VAL A 253 31.27 2.58 -7.46
CA VAL A 253 32.62 2.07 -7.17
C VAL A 253 32.55 0.58 -6.91
N ALA A 254 33.32 -0.18 -7.68
CA ALA A 254 33.45 -1.63 -7.54
C ALA A 254 33.98 -2.02 -6.14
N THR A 255 33.29 -2.95 -5.48
CA THR A 255 33.69 -3.50 -4.18
C THR A 255 34.58 -4.74 -4.31
N ASP A 256 34.61 -5.39 -5.48
CA ASP A 256 35.46 -6.55 -5.78
C ASP A 256 35.92 -6.58 -7.26
N ASN A 257 36.72 -7.58 -7.61
CA ASN A 257 37.36 -7.71 -8.92
C ASN A 257 36.47 -8.33 -10.02
N THR A 258 35.20 -8.62 -9.74
CA THR A 258 34.18 -9.02 -10.73
C THR A 258 33.33 -7.85 -11.20
N GLN A 259 33.47 -6.68 -10.56
CA GLN A 259 32.65 -5.50 -10.77
C GLN A 259 33.41 -4.40 -11.52
N LEU A 260 32.68 -3.48 -12.16
CA LEU A 260 33.24 -2.28 -12.79
C LEU A 260 32.92 -1.03 -11.97
N SER A 261 33.88 -0.11 -11.84
CA SER A 261 33.58 1.26 -11.37
C SER A 261 33.16 2.12 -12.56
N LEU A 262 32.19 2.99 -12.35
CA LEU A 262 31.55 3.84 -13.37
C LEU A 262 31.29 5.24 -12.80
N CYS A 263 31.41 6.26 -13.65
CA CYS A 263 31.04 7.65 -13.35
C CYS A 263 29.66 7.97 -13.95
N SER A 264 28.89 8.86 -13.31
CA SER A 264 27.66 9.40 -13.89
C SER A 264 27.96 10.09 -15.24
N GLY A 265 27.21 9.74 -16.27
CA GLY A 265 27.43 10.13 -17.66
C GLY A 265 28.31 9.20 -18.49
N ASP A 266 28.94 8.17 -17.90
CA ASP A 266 29.60 7.11 -18.67
C ASP A 266 28.57 6.34 -19.52
N LYS A 267 29.07 5.71 -20.59
CA LYS A 267 28.27 4.86 -21.48
C LYS A 267 28.78 3.43 -21.48
N VAL A 268 27.89 2.47 -21.23
CA VAL A 268 28.21 1.04 -21.11
C VAL A 268 27.34 0.21 -22.03
N LEU A 269 27.90 -0.89 -22.55
CA LEU A 269 27.16 -1.84 -23.39
C LEU A 269 26.65 -2.99 -22.53
N LEU A 270 25.33 -3.19 -22.46
CA LEU A 270 24.73 -4.30 -21.73
C LEU A 270 25.00 -5.61 -22.49
N LEU A 271 25.71 -6.53 -21.83
CA LEU A 271 26.00 -7.86 -22.37
C LEU A 271 25.03 -8.92 -21.82
N ASN A 272 24.64 -8.82 -20.55
CA ASN A 272 23.65 -9.72 -19.95
C ASN A 272 22.97 -9.09 -18.71
N ALA A 273 21.64 -9.09 -18.65
CA ALA A 273 20.88 -8.69 -17.47
C ALA A 273 20.74 -9.88 -16.50
N VAL A 274 21.81 -10.16 -15.74
CA VAL A 274 21.96 -11.42 -14.97
C VAL A 274 20.97 -11.53 -13.80
N SER A 275 20.57 -10.41 -13.19
CA SER A 275 19.44 -10.34 -12.26
C SER A 275 18.69 -9.00 -12.36
N GLN A 276 17.68 -8.80 -11.50
CA GLN A 276 17.02 -7.50 -11.36
C GLN A 276 17.95 -6.41 -10.77
N ASP A 277 18.97 -6.81 -10.02
CA ASP A 277 19.87 -5.91 -9.29
C ASP A 277 21.24 -5.73 -9.96
N TRP A 278 21.74 -6.76 -10.68
CA TRP A 278 23.12 -6.82 -11.17
C TRP A 278 23.19 -7.23 -12.64
N TRP A 279 23.79 -6.37 -13.46
CA TRP A 279 23.95 -6.56 -14.89
C TRP A 279 25.43 -6.67 -15.26
N TRP A 280 25.74 -7.50 -16.25
CA TRP A 280 27.07 -7.66 -16.82
C TRP A 280 27.20 -6.73 -18.02
N VAL A 281 28.12 -5.76 -17.93
CA VAL A 281 28.31 -4.72 -18.95
C VAL A 281 29.75 -4.67 -19.44
N ASN A 282 29.95 -4.09 -20.62
CA ASN A 282 31.26 -3.65 -21.12
C ASN A 282 31.39 -2.13 -20.99
N HIS A 283 32.48 -1.66 -20.38
CA HIS A 283 32.89 -0.26 -20.41
C HIS A 283 34.33 -0.17 -20.91
N ASN A 284 34.55 0.58 -22.00
CA ASN A 284 35.87 0.82 -22.61
C ASN A 284 36.73 -0.46 -22.85
N GLY A 285 36.09 -1.57 -23.21
CA GLY A 285 36.75 -2.85 -23.50
C GLY A 285 36.98 -3.74 -22.27
N THR A 286 36.61 -3.30 -21.07
CA THR A 286 36.62 -4.11 -19.85
C THR A 286 35.20 -4.55 -19.51
N CYS A 287 35.01 -5.78 -19.03
CA CYS A 287 33.69 -6.30 -18.65
C CYS A 287 33.60 -6.54 -17.14
N GLY A 288 32.41 -6.31 -16.56
CA GLY A 288 32.16 -6.54 -15.14
C GLY A 288 30.69 -6.38 -14.73
N TYR A 289 30.38 -6.77 -13.50
CA TYR A 289 29.08 -6.54 -12.86
C TYR A 289 28.93 -5.10 -12.40
N VAL A 290 27.75 -4.52 -12.63
CA VAL A 290 27.35 -3.22 -12.10
C VAL A 290 25.87 -3.25 -11.69
N PRO A 291 25.40 -2.36 -10.79
CA PRO A 291 24.02 -2.39 -10.36
C PRO A 291 23.09 -1.90 -11.47
N ALA A 292 22.03 -2.64 -11.75
CA ALA A 292 20.99 -2.27 -12.72
C ALA A 292 20.37 -0.90 -12.43
N SER A 293 20.20 -0.59 -11.14
CA SER A 293 19.68 0.68 -10.62
C SER A 293 20.57 1.91 -10.88
N HIS A 294 21.78 1.74 -11.42
CA HIS A 294 22.69 2.83 -11.76
C HIS A 294 22.76 3.05 -13.29
N LEU A 295 21.94 2.34 -14.08
CA LEU A 295 21.91 2.38 -15.54
C LEU A 295 20.54 2.79 -16.09
N HIS A 296 20.54 3.54 -17.20
CA HIS A 296 19.35 3.93 -17.96
C HIS A 296 19.55 3.62 -19.44
N ASP A 297 18.52 3.12 -20.15
CA ASP A 297 18.65 2.75 -21.57
C ASP A 297 18.95 4.02 -22.40
N ALA A 298 20.02 4.01 -23.19
CA ALA A 298 20.47 5.17 -23.95
C ALA A 298 19.62 5.44 -25.20
N LEU A 299 18.74 4.49 -25.58
CA LEU A 299 17.80 4.68 -26.70
C LEU A 299 16.46 5.25 -26.25
N ASN A 300 16.15 5.23 -24.94
CA ASN A 300 14.91 5.79 -24.40
C ASN A 300 14.94 7.34 -24.26
N GLU A 301 16.08 8.00 -24.57
CA GLU A 301 16.21 9.47 -24.60
C GLU A 301 15.25 10.19 -25.58
N GLN A 302 14.46 9.47 -26.38
CA GLN A 302 13.45 10.04 -27.29
C GLN A 302 12.01 9.51 -27.11
N GLU A 303 11.74 8.62 -26.14
CA GLU A 303 10.36 8.18 -25.82
C GLU A 303 9.98 8.32 -24.33
N ASP A 304 10.93 8.35 -23.38
CA ASP A 304 10.64 8.45 -21.93
C ASP A 304 10.71 9.88 -21.33
N THR A 305 10.62 10.94 -22.16
CA THR A 305 10.61 12.34 -21.67
C THR A 305 9.22 12.96 -21.45
N GLU A 306 8.15 12.17 -21.55
CA GLU A 306 6.81 12.54 -21.05
C GLU A 306 6.34 11.54 -19.98
N VAL A 307 6.57 11.88 -18.70
CA VAL A 307 5.88 11.22 -17.58
C VAL A 307 4.41 11.61 -17.66
N ASN A 308 3.61 10.77 -18.33
CA ASN A 308 2.21 11.03 -18.67
C ASN A 308 1.31 11.30 -17.45
N ASP A 309 1.68 10.79 -16.28
CA ASP A 309 1.00 11.05 -15.01
C ASP A 309 2.02 11.22 -13.86
N PRO A 310 2.56 12.44 -13.64
CA PRO A 310 3.53 12.71 -12.58
C PRO A 310 2.89 12.73 -11.18
N TRP A 311 1.56 12.61 -11.11
CA TRP A 311 0.78 12.52 -9.87
C TRP A 311 0.33 11.10 -9.55
N GLN A 312 0.45 10.14 -10.48
CA GLN A 312 -0.03 8.77 -10.35
C GLN A 312 -1.53 8.70 -9.96
N ASP A 313 -2.35 9.59 -10.49
CA ASP A 313 -3.78 9.71 -10.17
C ASP A 313 -4.57 8.41 -10.44
N GLU A 314 -4.24 7.67 -11.51
CA GLU A 314 -4.86 6.37 -11.78
C GLU A 314 -4.59 5.33 -10.68
N GLU A 315 -3.37 5.29 -10.14
CA GLU A 315 -2.99 4.40 -9.04
C GLU A 315 -3.58 4.92 -7.71
N TYR A 316 -3.50 6.23 -7.50
CA TYR A 316 -3.91 6.93 -6.29
C TYR A 316 -5.39 6.74 -6.00
N TYR A 317 -6.25 7.30 -6.86
CA TYR A 317 -7.70 7.07 -6.80
C TYR A 317 -8.05 5.61 -7.11
N GLY A 318 -7.16 4.90 -7.81
CA GLY A 318 -7.18 3.46 -7.98
C GLY A 318 -7.14 2.65 -6.68
N SER A 319 -6.49 3.16 -5.63
CA SER A 319 -6.42 2.57 -4.29
C SER A 319 -7.60 3.02 -3.40
N TYR A 320 -7.93 4.32 -3.42
CA TYR A 320 -9.02 4.91 -2.64
C TYR A 320 -10.43 4.50 -3.09
N LYS A 321 -10.61 3.95 -4.30
CA LYS A 321 -11.91 3.35 -4.72
C LYS A 321 -12.32 2.11 -3.91
N THR A 322 -11.44 1.55 -3.08
CA THR A 322 -11.67 0.29 -2.34
C THR A 322 -11.97 0.54 -0.86
N LEU A 323 -12.81 -0.30 -0.26
CA LEU A 323 -13.16 -0.18 1.16
C LEU A 323 -12.00 -0.41 2.14
N LYS A 324 -10.80 -0.83 1.70
CA LYS A 324 -9.66 -1.09 2.61
C LYS A 324 -9.25 0.17 3.38
N LEU A 325 -8.87 1.23 2.64
CA LEU A 325 -8.40 2.48 3.24
C LEU A 325 -9.54 3.20 3.98
N HIS A 326 -10.77 3.16 3.46
CA HIS A 326 -11.93 3.74 4.14
C HIS A 326 -12.29 3.02 5.43
N LEU A 327 -12.15 1.69 5.51
CA LEU A 327 -12.35 0.94 6.74
C LEU A 327 -11.28 1.27 7.78
N GLU A 328 -10.02 1.38 7.37
CA GLU A 328 -8.89 1.78 8.21
C GLU A 328 -9.12 3.20 8.79
N MET A 329 -9.43 4.17 7.93
CA MET A 329 -9.74 5.56 8.30
C MET A 329 -10.99 5.70 9.19
N LEU A 330 -12.02 4.87 9.01
CA LEU A 330 -13.24 4.88 9.84
C LEU A 330 -13.10 4.11 11.15
N SER A 331 -12.20 3.12 11.21
CA SER A 331 -11.91 2.36 12.44
C SER A 331 -10.95 3.09 13.36
N ASP A 332 -10.24 4.09 12.84
CA ASP A 332 -9.51 5.07 13.63
C ASP A 332 -10.49 5.96 14.42
N VAL A 333 -10.78 5.52 15.65
CA VAL A 333 -11.67 6.21 16.59
C VAL A 333 -11.10 7.59 16.99
N PRO A 334 -9.81 7.77 17.36
CA PRO A 334 -9.27 9.09 17.68
C PRO A 334 -9.39 10.10 16.53
N ARG A 335 -9.07 9.72 15.29
CA ARG A 335 -9.30 10.53 14.08
C ARG A 335 -10.78 10.89 13.94
N THR A 336 -11.64 9.87 13.83
CA THR A 336 -13.05 10.04 13.45
C THR A 336 -13.85 10.80 14.52
N MET A 337 -13.59 10.52 15.80
CA MET A 337 -14.23 11.25 16.91
C MET A 337 -13.70 12.67 17.06
N THR A 338 -12.45 12.97 16.67
CA THR A 338 -11.98 14.37 16.69
C THR A 338 -12.75 15.21 15.67
N TYR A 339 -12.88 14.75 14.42
CA TYR A 339 -13.73 15.43 13.42
C TYR A 339 -15.19 15.54 13.87
N GLN A 340 -15.77 14.50 14.49
CA GLN A 340 -17.11 14.60 15.08
C GLN A 340 -17.21 15.71 16.15
N ASN A 341 -16.20 15.80 17.03
CA ASN A 341 -16.16 16.80 18.10
C ASN A 341 -15.95 18.23 17.56
N VAL A 342 -15.24 18.42 16.44
CA VAL A 342 -15.12 19.72 15.76
C VAL A 342 -16.50 20.21 15.32
N ILE A 343 -17.27 19.37 14.62
CA ILE A 343 -18.63 19.71 14.17
C ILE A 343 -19.58 19.92 15.36
N LEU A 344 -19.53 19.05 16.39
CA LEU A 344 -20.37 19.17 17.58
C LEU A 344 -20.15 20.50 18.32
N LYS A 345 -18.90 20.90 18.58
CA LYS A 345 -18.59 22.15 19.29
C LYS A 345 -18.95 23.41 18.50
N ASN A 346 -18.94 23.34 17.17
CA ASN A 346 -19.24 24.47 16.28
C ASN A 346 -20.66 24.40 15.66
N SER A 347 -21.51 23.51 16.17
CA SER A 347 -22.82 23.16 15.60
C SER A 347 -23.78 24.35 15.44
N SER A 348 -23.77 25.30 16.37
CA SER A 348 -24.52 26.56 16.28
C SER A 348 -23.97 27.50 15.21
N SER A 349 -22.64 27.64 15.16
CA SER A 349 -21.92 28.55 14.26
C SER A 349 -21.92 28.10 12.80
N LEU A 350 -22.18 26.80 12.57
CA LEU A 350 -22.42 26.20 11.26
C LEU A 350 -23.86 26.41 10.73
N CYS A 351 -24.74 27.06 11.49
CA CYS A 351 -26.11 27.34 11.05
C CYS A 351 -26.13 28.28 9.82
N GLY A 352 -26.80 27.87 8.74
CA GLY A 352 -26.88 28.63 7.49
C GLY A 352 -25.54 28.80 6.75
N LYS A 353 -24.53 27.98 7.06
CA LYS A 353 -23.22 28.01 6.40
C LYS A 353 -23.15 27.06 5.20
N HIS A 354 -22.40 27.43 4.17
CA HIS A 354 -21.99 26.49 3.12
C HIS A 354 -20.68 25.81 3.52
N ILE A 355 -20.63 24.49 3.45
CA ILE A 355 -19.46 23.67 3.82
C ILE A 355 -18.95 22.92 2.59
N LEU A 356 -17.63 22.88 2.39
CA LEU A 356 -16.94 21.98 1.47
C LEU A 356 -16.25 20.88 2.29
N ASP A 357 -16.60 19.62 2.05
CA ASP A 357 -15.95 18.42 2.58
C ASP A 357 -15.10 17.83 1.43
N LEU A 358 -13.81 18.16 1.40
CA LEU A 358 -12.90 17.87 0.28
C LEU A 358 -12.11 16.57 0.52
N GLY A 359 -12.22 15.61 -0.41
CA GLY A 359 -11.73 14.26 -0.22
C GLY A 359 -12.62 13.48 0.75
N CYS A 360 -13.93 13.64 0.65
CA CYS A 360 -14.88 13.18 1.66
C CYS A 360 -14.90 11.65 1.85
N GLY A 361 -14.38 10.88 0.88
CA GLY A 361 -14.38 9.42 0.90
C GLY A 361 -15.80 8.86 1.03
N THR A 362 -16.05 8.15 2.13
CA THR A 362 -17.39 7.64 2.52
C THR A 362 -18.36 8.72 3.03
N GLY A 363 -17.93 9.99 3.08
CA GLY A 363 -18.75 11.16 3.43
C GLY A 363 -18.94 11.39 4.93
N ILE A 364 -18.17 10.73 5.81
CA ILE A 364 -18.44 10.70 7.26
C ILE A 364 -18.44 12.09 7.93
N ILE A 365 -17.63 13.03 7.43
CA ILE A 365 -17.61 14.41 7.94
C ILE A 365 -18.89 15.13 7.52
N SER A 366 -19.30 15.03 6.24
CA SER A 366 -20.62 15.48 5.77
C SER A 366 -21.80 14.88 6.55
N PHE A 367 -21.73 13.59 6.92
CA PHE A 367 -22.73 12.96 7.80
C PHE A 367 -22.78 13.60 9.19
N PHE A 368 -21.63 13.98 9.77
CA PHE A 368 -21.60 14.72 11.02
C PHE A 368 -22.19 16.13 10.86
N CYS A 369 -21.85 16.85 9.78
CA CYS A 369 -22.44 18.16 9.47
C CYS A 369 -23.97 18.10 9.38
N ALA A 370 -24.52 17.14 8.63
CA ALA A 370 -25.96 16.97 8.45
C ALA A 370 -26.70 16.45 9.70
N LYS A 371 -25.99 15.76 10.61
CA LYS A 371 -26.58 15.15 11.83
C LYS A 371 -26.53 16.06 13.05
N PHE A 372 -25.52 16.92 13.15
CA PHE A 372 -25.21 17.68 14.37
C PHE A 372 -25.28 19.21 14.20
N ALA A 373 -25.34 19.73 12.98
CA ALA A 373 -25.44 21.15 12.68
C ALA A 373 -26.64 21.43 11.74
N GLN A 374 -26.84 22.70 11.37
CA GLN A 374 -27.86 23.13 10.41
C GLN A 374 -27.27 23.99 9.26
N PRO A 375 -26.28 23.48 8.49
CA PRO A 375 -25.74 24.20 7.35
C PRO A 375 -26.79 24.45 6.26
N GLU A 376 -26.52 25.40 5.37
CA GLU A 376 -27.34 25.68 4.18
C GLU A 376 -27.12 24.61 3.11
N ALA A 377 -25.86 24.20 2.91
CA ALA A 377 -25.47 23.11 2.01
C ALA A 377 -24.11 22.52 2.42
N VAL A 378 -23.91 21.23 2.13
CA VAL A 378 -22.63 20.53 2.27
C VAL A 378 -22.23 19.93 0.92
N TYR A 379 -21.15 20.41 0.34
CA TYR A 379 -20.58 19.90 -0.91
C TYR A 379 -19.53 18.84 -0.58
N ALA A 380 -19.86 17.57 -0.82
CA ALA A 380 -19.02 16.42 -0.48
C ALA A 380 -18.26 15.95 -1.73
N VAL A 381 -16.99 16.32 -1.85
CA VAL A 381 -16.20 16.16 -3.08
C VAL A 381 -15.24 14.98 -2.94
N GLU A 382 -15.29 14.05 -3.88
CA GLU A 382 -14.49 12.82 -3.87
C GLU A 382 -14.25 12.31 -5.30
N ALA A 383 -12.99 12.26 -5.74
CA ALA A 383 -12.65 11.93 -7.13
C ALA A 383 -12.77 10.43 -7.46
N SER A 384 -12.48 9.54 -6.50
CA SER A 384 -12.48 8.11 -6.73
C SER A 384 -13.90 7.54 -6.84
N LYS A 385 -14.03 6.28 -7.28
CA LYS A 385 -15.35 5.64 -7.45
C LYS A 385 -16.09 5.38 -6.14
N ILE A 386 -15.50 5.64 -4.97
CA ILE A 386 -16.23 5.51 -3.69
C ILE A 386 -17.39 6.52 -3.59
N ALA A 387 -17.29 7.68 -4.26
CA ALA A 387 -18.37 8.67 -4.35
C ALA A 387 -19.71 8.09 -4.84
N GLU A 388 -19.67 7.07 -5.71
CA GLU A 388 -20.86 6.35 -6.19
C GLU A 388 -21.60 5.63 -5.05
N GLN A 389 -20.88 5.16 -4.04
CA GLN A 389 -21.48 4.58 -2.83
C GLN A 389 -21.82 5.66 -1.80
N THR A 390 -21.03 6.73 -1.69
CA THR A 390 -21.31 7.88 -0.81
C THR A 390 -22.62 8.57 -1.18
N CYS A 391 -22.91 8.73 -2.47
CA CYS A 391 -24.21 9.20 -2.96
C CYS A 391 -25.37 8.30 -2.47
N ARG A 392 -25.23 6.98 -2.60
CA ARG A 392 -26.24 6.00 -2.15
C ARG A 392 -26.39 5.97 -0.63
N LEU A 393 -25.32 6.23 0.13
CA LEU A 393 -25.39 6.37 1.59
C LEU A 393 -26.13 7.66 1.98
N VAL A 394 -25.88 8.77 1.28
CA VAL A 394 -26.57 10.05 1.47
C VAL A 394 -28.08 9.92 1.19
N GLU A 395 -28.46 9.20 0.13
CA GLU A 395 -29.85 8.82 -0.17
C GLU A 395 -30.45 7.91 0.92
N GLN A 396 -29.76 6.83 1.30
CA GLN A 396 -30.25 5.84 2.26
C GLN A 396 -30.50 6.45 3.66
N ASN A 397 -29.74 7.47 4.05
CA ASN A 397 -29.92 8.20 5.32
C ASN A 397 -30.85 9.41 5.20
N GLY A 398 -31.40 9.71 4.01
CA GLY A 398 -32.38 10.77 3.80
C GLY A 398 -31.82 12.20 3.86
N ILE A 399 -30.53 12.40 3.59
CA ILE A 399 -29.86 13.71 3.71
C ILE A 399 -29.50 14.37 2.36
N SER A 400 -29.96 13.80 1.23
CA SER A 400 -29.69 14.30 -0.14
C SER A 400 -30.17 15.73 -0.42
N SER A 401 -31.08 16.28 0.39
CA SER A 401 -31.50 17.68 0.31
C SER A 401 -30.49 18.67 0.87
N LEU A 402 -29.46 18.18 1.58
CA LEU A 402 -28.45 18.99 2.28
C LEU A 402 -27.02 18.62 1.90
N VAL A 403 -26.73 17.33 1.71
CA VAL A 403 -25.43 16.82 1.28
C VAL A 403 -25.46 16.53 -0.21
N HIS A 404 -24.57 17.20 -0.96
CA HIS A 404 -24.45 17.08 -2.41
C HIS A 404 -23.12 16.43 -2.75
N VAL A 405 -23.14 15.17 -3.18
CA VAL A 405 -21.92 14.42 -3.52
C VAL A 405 -21.46 14.76 -4.94
N ILE A 406 -20.22 15.20 -5.09
CA ILE A 406 -19.63 15.65 -6.35
C ILE A 406 -18.40 14.79 -6.67
N ARG A 407 -18.47 14.01 -7.75
CA ARG A 407 -17.36 13.14 -8.18
C ARG A 407 -16.43 13.85 -9.16
N GLN A 408 -15.53 14.68 -8.63
CA GLN A 408 -14.51 15.44 -9.37
C GLN A 408 -13.21 15.55 -8.58
N ARG A 409 -12.10 15.90 -9.25
CA ARG A 409 -10.87 16.38 -8.58
C ARG A 409 -11.04 17.83 -8.07
N ALA A 410 -10.25 18.26 -7.09
CA ALA A 410 -10.37 19.60 -6.49
C ALA A 410 -10.05 20.73 -7.49
N GLU A 411 -9.12 20.42 -8.39
CA GLU A 411 -8.57 21.23 -9.47
C GLU A 411 -9.62 21.48 -10.57
N GLU A 412 -10.54 20.51 -10.76
CA GLU A 412 -11.64 20.51 -11.73
C GLU A 412 -12.97 21.00 -11.15
N LEU A 413 -13.06 21.12 -9.83
CA LEU A 413 -14.28 21.39 -9.09
C LEU A 413 -14.93 22.71 -9.52
N ASP A 414 -16.25 22.66 -9.72
CA ASP A 414 -17.11 23.82 -9.94
C ASP A 414 -18.26 23.81 -8.90
N LEU A 415 -18.36 24.87 -8.09
CA LEU A 415 -19.39 25.01 -7.05
C LEU A 415 -20.33 26.17 -7.36
N PRO A 416 -21.63 26.08 -7.01
CA PRO A 416 -22.60 27.15 -7.25
C PRO A 416 -22.36 28.42 -6.41
N THR A 417 -21.48 28.35 -5.39
CA THR A 417 -21.11 29.47 -4.52
C THR A 417 -19.77 29.20 -3.81
N LYS A 418 -19.12 30.25 -3.29
CA LYS A 418 -17.99 30.10 -2.35
C LYS A 418 -18.49 29.65 -0.97
N VAL A 419 -17.69 28.83 -0.28
CA VAL A 419 -18.02 28.22 1.01
C VAL A 419 -17.50 29.01 2.21
N ASP A 420 -18.20 28.91 3.34
CA ASP A 420 -17.82 29.50 4.62
C ASP A 420 -16.77 28.65 5.36
N VAL A 421 -16.82 27.33 5.18
CA VAL A 421 -15.92 26.37 5.81
C VAL A 421 -15.42 25.39 4.76
N LEU A 422 -14.11 25.19 4.68
CA LEU A 422 -13.49 24.08 3.98
C LEU A 422 -12.95 23.12 5.03
N VAL A 423 -13.56 21.94 5.13
CA VAL A 423 -13.08 20.82 5.95
C VAL A 423 -12.50 19.73 5.05
N SER A 424 -11.38 19.14 5.45
CA SER A 424 -10.74 18.06 4.71
C SER A 424 -9.84 17.26 5.64
N GLU A 425 -9.85 15.94 5.48
CA GLU A 425 -8.86 15.06 6.09
C GLU A 425 -7.91 14.60 4.98
N TRP A 426 -6.70 15.17 4.99
CA TRP A 426 -5.72 15.11 3.90
C TRP A 426 -4.35 14.60 4.35
N MET A 427 -4.18 14.28 5.64
CA MET A 427 -2.85 14.15 6.24
C MET A 427 -2.20 12.80 5.90
N GLY A 428 -1.02 12.83 5.32
CA GLY A 428 -0.24 11.64 4.97
C GLY A 428 0.80 11.25 6.02
N THR A 429 1.61 10.24 5.67
CA THR A 429 2.88 9.93 6.35
C THR A 429 3.73 11.19 6.52
N CYS A 430 4.24 11.46 7.72
CA CYS A 430 4.93 12.71 8.07
C CYS A 430 4.16 13.97 7.62
N LEU A 431 2.83 13.99 7.78
CA LEU A 431 1.88 15.03 7.39
C LEU A 431 1.71 15.24 5.88
N LEU A 432 2.81 15.34 5.12
CA LEU A 432 2.83 15.87 3.76
C LEU A 432 2.84 14.81 2.64
N PHE A 433 3.11 13.53 2.95
CA PHE A 433 3.11 12.48 1.94
C PHE A 433 1.76 12.39 1.20
N GLU A 434 1.78 11.94 -0.04
CA GLU A 434 0.68 11.98 -1.02
C GLU A 434 0.33 13.39 -1.55
N PHE A 435 0.77 14.46 -0.87
CA PHE A 435 0.59 15.87 -1.24
C PHE A 435 -0.85 16.31 -1.56
N MET A 436 -1.86 15.63 -1.00
CA MET A 436 -3.26 16.05 -1.05
C MET A 436 -3.49 17.47 -0.48
N LEU A 437 -2.57 17.95 0.39
CA LEU A 437 -2.53 19.34 0.82
C LEU A 437 -2.52 20.34 -0.35
N GLU A 438 -1.88 20.03 -1.49
CA GLU A 438 -1.91 20.94 -2.64
C GLU A 438 -3.34 21.14 -3.17
N SER A 439 -4.09 20.04 -3.35
CA SER A 439 -5.52 20.08 -3.72
C SER A 439 -6.36 20.87 -2.71
N VAL A 440 -6.05 20.75 -1.42
CA VAL A 440 -6.70 21.52 -0.33
C VAL A 440 -6.39 23.01 -0.42
N LEU A 441 -5.13 23.40 -0.72
CA LEU A 441 -4.73 24.80 -0.88
C LEU A 441 -5.34 25.42 -2.16
N GLN A 442 -5.35 24.68 -3.28
CA GLN A 442 -6.02 25.13 -4.51
C GLN A 442 -7.54 25.30 -4.30
N ALA A 443 -8.18 24.38 -3.58
CA ALA A 443 -9.59 24.49 -3.22
C ALA A 443 -9.87 25.66 -2.26
N ARG A 444 -8.98 25.96 -1.31
CA ARG A 444 -9.06 27.16 -0.46
C ARG A 444 -9.10 28.43 -1.31
N ASP A 445 -8.08 28.62 -2.14
CA ASP A 445 -7.89 29.86 -2.91
C ASP A 445 -9.06 30.11 -3.88
N ARG A 446 -9.55 29.04 -4.52
CA ARG A 446 -10.66 29.10 -5.47
C ARG A 446 -12.03 29.19 -4.78
N TRP A 447 -12.31 28.41 -3.74
CA TRP A 447 -13.67 28.19 -3.23
C TRP A 447 -13.96 28.69 -1.82
N LEU A 448 -12.98 28.95 -0.95
CA LEU A 448 -13.24 29.54 0.37
C LEU A 448 -13.56 31.05 0.27
N LYS A 449 -14.43 31.57 1.14
CA LYS A 449 -14.61 33.02 1.33
C LYS A 449 -13.42 33.65 2.08
N GLU A 450 -13.22 34.95 1.94
CA GLU A 450 -12.14 35.69 2.62
C GLU A 450 -12.23 35.58 4.16
N ASP A 451 -13.45 35.64 4.70
CA ASP A 451 -13.79 35.43 6.11
C ASP A 451 -13.95 33.95 6.48
N GLY A 452 -13.84 33.03 5.52
CA GLY A 452 -14.03 31.60 5.73
C GLY A 452 -12.91 30.91 6.51
N VAL A 453 -13.20 29.72 7.02
CA VAL A 453 -12.32 28.94 7.93
C VAL A 453 -11.88 27.62 7.29
N MET A 454 -10.62 27.25 7.54
CA MET A 454 -10.03 25.97 7.18
C MET A 454 -10.10 25.00 8.36
N TRP A 455 -10.49 23.74 8.12
CA TRP A 455 -10.43 22.65 9.10
C TRP A 455 -9.70 21.43 8.52
N PRO A 456 -8.49 21.10 9.01
CA PRO A 456 -7.74 21.80 10.05
C PRO A 456 -7.32 23.23 9.65
N SER A 457 -7.09 24.06 10.66
CA SER A 457 -6.69 25.48 10.57
C SER A 457 -5.18 25.67 10.64
N THR A 458 -4.50 24.86 11.45
CA THR A 458 -3.04 24.74 11.48
C THR A 458 -2.59 23.28 11.54
N ALA A 459 -1.37 23.01 11.10
CA ALA A 459 -0.74 21.69 11.19
C ALA A 459 0.71 21.79 11.66
N CYS A 460 1.16 20.85 12.48
CA CYS A 460 2.49 20.81 13.06
C CYS A 460 3.16 19.46 12.77
N ILE A 461 4.44 19.48 12.39
CA ILE A 461 5.28 18.27 12.32
C ILE A 461 6.20 18.25 13.54
N HIS A 462 6.26 17.13 14.25
CA HIS A 462 7.05 16.95 15.47
C HIS A 462 8.12 15.87 15.28
N LEU A 463 9.23 15.96 16.00
CA LEU A 463 10.35 15.01 15.96
C LEU A 463 10.91 14.74 17.35
N VAL A 464 11.32 13.50 17.64
CA VAL A 464 12.06 13.12 18.85
C VAL A 464 13.20 12.13 18.54
N PRO A 465 14.37 12.22 19.19
CA PRO A 465 15.37 11.15 19.19
C PRO A 465 14.87 9.97 20.02
N CYS A 466 14.99 8.74 19.50
CA CYS A 466 14.44 7.56 20.16
C CYS A 466 15.38 6.35 20.17
N SER A 467 15.10 5.45 21.11
CA SER A 467 15.49 4.05 21.03
C SER A 467 14.53 3.30 20.08
N ALA A 468 15.02 2.26 19.43
CA ALA A 468 14.25 1.36 18.56
C ALA A 468 14.94 -0.02 18.55
N TYR A 469 15.23 -0.52 19.75
CA TYR A 469 16.09 -1.70 19.92
C TYR A 469 15.46 -2.96 19.33
N LYS A 470 14.13 -3.10 19.42
CA LYS A 470 13.40 -4.25 18.88
C LYS A 470 13.53 -4.32 17.35
N GLU A 471 13.44 -3.16 16.69
CA GLU A 471 13.50 -3.01 15.23
C GLU A 471 14.92 -3.30 14.75
N TYR A 472 15.92 -2.69 15.39
CA TYR A 472 17.34 -2.97 15.13
C TYR A 472 17.73 -4.42 15.43
N SER A 473 17.21 -5.00 16.52
CA SER A 473 17.44 -6.40 16.87
C SER A 473 16.86 -7.36 15.84
N ASN A 474 15.61 -7.13 15.41
CA ASN A 474 14.91 -8.02 14.47
C ASN A 474 15.39 -7.89 13.02
N LYS A 475 16.01 -6.77 12.64
CA LYS A 475 16.46 -6.50 11.26
C LYS A 475 17.97 -6.59 11.06
N VAL A 476 18.78 -6.25 12.07
CA VAL A 476 20.25 -6.20 11.96
C VAL A 476 20.95 -7.16 12.93
N LEU A 477 20.62 -7.18 14.23
CA LEU A 477 21.29 -8.09 15.18
C LEU A 477 20.89 -9.56 14.99
N PHE A 478 19.73 -9.84 14.40
CA PHE A 478 19.28 -11.18 14.03
C PHE A 478 20.35 -11.97 13.26
N TRP A 479 21.12 -11.30 12.40
CA TRP A 479 22.14 -11.91 11.56
C TRP A 479 23.47 -12.22 12.28
N ASP A 480 23.67 -11.77 13.53
CA ASP A 480 24.91 -12.08 14.26
C ASP A 480 25.06 -13.57 14.60
N ASN A 481 23.95 -14.30 14.79
CA ASN A 481 24.00 -15.72 15.17
C ASN A 481 22.73 -16.56 14.85
N PRO A 482 22.07 -16.41 13.68
CA PRO A 482 20.86 -17.19 13.39
C PRO A 482 21.17 -18.69 13.40
N TYR A 483 20.43 -19.45 14.23
CA TYR A 483 20.60 -20.89 14.41
C TYR A 483 22.03 -21.36 14.79
N GLN A 484 22.82 -20.51 15.48
CA GLN A 484 24.23 -20.75 15.83
C GLN A 484 25.21 -20.70 14.64
N LEU A 485 24.84 -19.97 13.58
CA LEU A 485 25.68 -19.69 12.41
C LEU A 485 26.03 -18.20 12.36
N ASP A 486 27.28 -17.86 12.08
CA ASP A 486 27.69 -16.46 11.84
C ASP A 486 27.23 -16.01 10.44
N PHE A 487 26.17 -15.20 10.41
CA PHE A 487 25.64 -14.56 9.20
C PHE A 487 25.95 -13.05 9.20
N SER A 488 26.89 -12.57 10.03
CA SER A 488 27.14 -11.14 10.26
C SER A 488 27.54 -10.37 8.99
N LEU A 489 28.07 -11.08 7.98
CA LEU A 489 28.29 -10.61 6.61
C LEU A 489 27.05 -9.93 5.98
N LEU A 490 25.84 -10.35 6.35
CA LEU A 490 24.59 -9.80 5.82
C LEU A 490 24.16 -8.49 6.48
N LYS A 491 24.77 -8.09 7.60
CA LYS A 491 24.36 -6.90 8.38
C LYS A 491 24.42 -5.58 7.61
N PRO A 492 25.45 -5.28 6.78
CA PRO A 492 25.46 -4.07 5.96
C PRO A 492 24.35 -4.06 4.90
N LEU A 493 24.07 -5.21 4.28
CA LEU A 493 22.98 -5.36 3.32
C LEU A 493 21.62 -5.15 4.00
N ALA A 494 21.36 -5.83 5.12
CA ALA A 494 20.12 -5.70 5.89
C ALA A 494 19.91 -4.27 6.41
N THR A 495 20.97 -3.56 6.79
CA THR A 495 20.91 -2.14 7.20
C THR A 495 20.49 -1.27 6.01
N LYS A 496 21.10 -1.45 4.83
CA LYS A 496 20.73 -0.75 3.60
C LYS A 496 19.30 -1.06 3.15
N GLU A 497 18.89 -2.32 3.19
CA GLU A 497 17.56 -2.77 2.75
C GLU A 497 16.45 -2.28 3.67
N PHE A 498 16.56 -2.53 4.98
CA PHE A 498 15.47 -2.26 5.92
C PHE A 498 15.43 -0.83 6.45
N PHE A 499 16.52 -0.06 6.40
CA PHE A 499 16.60 1.28 6.99
C PHE A 499 16.91 2.41 6.01
N ALA A 500 17.01 2.18 4.69
CA ALA A 500 17.14 3.28 3.72
C ALA A 500 15.84 4.10 3.56
N LYS A 501 14.67 3.44 3.56
CA LYS A 501 13.36 4.09 3.72
C LYS A 501 13.04 4.23 5.22
N PRO A 502 12.24 5.23 5.64
CA PRO A 502 11.69 5.26 6.99
C PRO A 502 10.57 4.22 7.14
N GLN A 503 10.32 3.76 8.36
CA GLN A 503 9.18 2.89 8.66
C GLN A 503 7.96 3.74 9.03
N PRO A 504 6.91 3.84 8.19
CA PRO A 504 5.78 4.74 8.43
C PRO A 504 4.79 4.20 9.48
N ASP A 505 4.91 2.93 9.87
CA ASP A 505 3.92 2.20 10.66
C ASP A 505 4.40 1.88 12.10
N TYR A 506 5.35 2.65 12.61
CA TYR A 506 6.02 2.40 13.89
C TYR A 506 5.19 2.89 15.10
N ILE A 507 5.22 2.13 16.20
CA ILE A 507 4.53 2.47 17.46
C ILE A 507 5.58 2.77 18.52
N LEU A 508 6.09 4.00 18.51
CA LEU A 508 6.99 4.53 19.54
C LEU A 508 6.32 4.43 20.92
N GLN A 509 7.05 3.89 21.91
CA GLN A 509 6.62 3.93 23.31
C GLN A 509 7.15 5.21 23.99
N PRO A 510 6.42 5.82 24.94
CA PRO A 510 6.88 6.98 25.69
C PRO A 510 8.27 6.80 26.33
N GLU A 511 8.57 5.62 26.86
CA GLU A 511 9.86 5.29 27.49
C GLU A 511 11.05 5.19 26.53
N ASP A 512 10.82 4.98 25.23
CA ASP A 512 11.86 4.95 24.20
C ASP A 512 12.28 6.37 23.74
N CYS A 513 11.55 7.42 24.16
CA CYS A 513 11.93 8.80 23.92
C CYS A 513 13.20 9.16 24.72
N LEU A 514 14.22 9.70 24.05
CA LEU A 514 15.51 10.06 24.68
C LEU A 514 15.53 11.52 25.18
N SER A 515 14.61 12.35 24.71
CA SER A 515 14.36 13.73 25.14
C SER A 515 12.88 14.08 25.01
N GLU A 516 12.49 15.27 25.46
CA GLU A 516 11.29 15.94 24.97
C GLU A 516 11.31 16.06 23.43
N PRO A 517 10.16 16.02 22.74
CA PRO A 517 10.07 16.29 21.31
C PRO A 517 10.25 17.79 20.99
N CYS A 518 10.48 18.09 19.71
CA CYS A 518 10.41 19.45 19.18
C CYS A 518 9.46 19.53 17.99
N THR A 519 8.71 20.63 17.88
CA THR A 519 7.97 20.98 16.66
C THR A 519 8.98 21.50 15.63
N LEU A 520 9.06 20.83 14.48
CA LEU A 520 9.90 21.21 13.35
C LEU A 520 9.27 22.32 12.51
N PHE A 521 7.98 22.18 12.24
CA PHE A 521 7.23 23.04 11.32
C PHE A 521 5.86 23.35 11.90
N HIS A 522 5.40 24.59 11.72
CA HIS A 522 4.06 25.04 12.06
C HIS A 522 3.45 25.72 10.82
N LEU A 523 2.42 25.09 10.25
CA LEU A 523 1.79 25.46 8.99
C LEU A 523 0.44 26.14 9.27
N ASN A 524 0.30 27.41 8.89
CA ASN A 524 -0.99 28.11 8.93
C ASN A 524 -1.74 27.89 7.62
N LEU A 525 -2.78 27.06 7.64
CA LEU A 525 -3.40 26.55 6.41
C LEU A 525 -4.27 27.59 5.70
N LYS A 526 -4.61 28.70 6.36
CA LYS A 526 -5.25 29.87 5.74
C LYS A 526 -4.29 30.74 4.91
N THR A 527 -2.97 30.67 5.14
CA THR A 527 -1.98 31.55 4.48
C THR A 527 -0.91 30.83 3.67
N LEU A 528 -0.58 29.57 4.01
CA LEU A 528 0.42 28.74 3.35
C LEU A 528 0.24 28.67 1.82
N GLN A 529 1.33 28.80 1.07
CA GLN A 529 1.36 28.71 -0.39
C GLN A 529 1.96 27.37 -0.85
N VAL A 530 1.49 26.86 -2.00
CA VAL A 530 1.99 25.58 -2.56
C VAL A 530 3.50 25.59 -2.77
N ALA A 531 4.08 26.72 -3.18
CA ALA A 531 5.52 26.86 -3.39
C ALA A 531 6.37 26.69 -2.10
N GLU A 532 5.78 26.86 -0.92
CA GLU A 532 6.48 26.62 0.36
C GLU A 532 6.62 25.12 0.67
N LEU A 533 5.81 24.26 0.04
CA LEU A 533 5.83 22.80 0.21
C LEU A 533 6.92 22.08 -0.61
N GLU A 534 7.56 22.77 -1.56
CA GLU A 534 8.62 22.17 -2.38
C GLU A 534 9.86 21.85 -1.54
N ARG A 535 10.19 22.72 -0.58
CA ARG A 535 11.39 22.60 0.23
C ARG A 535 11.27 23.32 1.57
N MET A 536 11.14 22.55 2.65
CA MET A 536 11.01 23.06 4.02
C MET A 536 12.20 22.62 4.87
N ASN A 537 12.88 23.56 5.55
CA ASN A 537 14.03 23.24 6.42
C ASN A 537 13.88 23.83 7.82
N CYS A 538 14.35 23.11 8.84
CA CYS A 538 14.35 23.56 10.24
C CYS A 538 15.56 23.02 11.02
N ASP A 539 16.11 23.83 11.91
CA ASP A 539 17.17 23.43 12.84
C ASP A 539 16.56 22.92 14.15
N PHE A 540 16.99 21.73 14.61
CA PHE A 540 16.53 21.12 15.85
C PHE A 540 17.62 21.08 16.93
N THR A 541 17.20 20.99 18.18
CA THR A 541 18.09 20.74 19.33
C THR A 541 17.36 20.01 20.43
N PHE A 542 17.88 18.84 20.78
CA PHE A 542 17.41 17.97 21.83
C PHE A 542 18.40 17.92 22.99
N LEU A 543 17.89 17.88 24.22
CA LEU A 543 18.67 17.64 25.44
C LEU A 543 18.28 16.27 26.00
N VAL A 544 19.22 15.32 25.96
CA VAL A 544 18.97 13.93 26.34
C VAL A 544 18.67 13.83 27.85
N HIS A 545 17.52 13.27 28.24
CA HIS A 545 17.13 13.13 29.65
C HIS A 545 17.43 11.76 30.26
N THR A 546 17.69 10.74 29.43
CA THR A 546 17.93 9.34 29.86
C THR A 546 19.15 8.77 29.13
N ASN A 547 19.97 7.95 29.79
CA ASN A 547 21.07 7.24 29.13
C ASN A 547 20.50 6.15 28.20
N GLY A 548 21.01 6.00 26.98
CA GLY A 548 20.47 5.02 26.04
C GLY A 548 21.26 4.87 24.75
N LEU A 549 20.63 4.23 23.76
CA LEU A 549 21.12 4.10 22.39
C LEU A 549 20.17 4.85 21.47
N LEU A 550 20.65 5.96 20.88
CA LEU A 550 19.97 6.63 19.77
C LEU A 550 19.98 5.70 18.56
N HIS A 551 18.85 5.07 18.27
CA HIS A 551 18.67 4.20 17.10
C HIS A 551 18.15 4.98 15.89
N GLY A 552 17.45 6.10 16.13
CA GLY A 552 16.81 6.88 15.10
C GLY A 552 16.14 8.13 15.65
N PHE A 553 15.38 8.78 14.78
CA PHE A 553 14.41 9.80 15.16
C PHE A 553 13.01 9.30 14.78
N THR A 554 11.99 9.62 15.56
CA THR A 554 10.60 9.36 15.21
C THR A 554 9.88 10.68 14.97
N ALA A 555 9.11 10.77 13.89
CA ALA A 555 8.24 11.90 13.59
C ALA A 555 6.76 11.53 13.65
N TRP A 556 5.94 12.52 13.96
CA TRP A 556 4.48 12.47 13.90
C TRP A 556 3.95 13.88 13.62
N PHE A 557 2.63 14.08 13.67
CA PHE A 557 2.02 15.39 13.47
C PHE A 557 0.93 15.70 14.50
N SER A 558 0.56 16.98 14.60
CA SER A 558 -0.73 17.36 15.14
C SER A 558 -1.42 18.39 14.26
N VAL A 559 -2.74 18.39 14.22
CA VAL A 559 -3.54 19.37 13.47
C VAL A 559 -4.59 19.98 14.37
N GLN A 560 -4.77 21.30 14.27
CA GLN A 560 -5.64 22.07 15.15
C GLN A 560 -6.82 22.64 14.37
N PHE A 561 -7.98 22.69 15.04
CA PHE A 561 -9.25 23.14 14.50
C PHE A 561 -9.74 24.32 15.34
N GLU A 562 -9.46 25.54 14.88
CA GLU A 562 -9.99 26.77 15.48
C GLU A 562 -11.53 26.74 15.52
N ASN A 563 -12.10 27.16 16.64
CA ASN A 563 -13.55 27.34 16.78
C ASN A 563 -14.01 28.59 16.00
N LEU A 564 -15.27 28.60 15.55
CA LEU A 564 -15.85 29.68 14.73
C LEU A 564 -16.27 30.93 15.54
N GLU A 565 -16.56 30.78 16.84
CA GLU A 565 -17.04 31.88 17.72
C GLU A 565 -16.29 31.96 19.06
N GLU A 566 -16.04 30.82 19.73
CA GLU A 566 -15.35 30.80 21.03
C GLU A 566 -13.82 30.84 20.88
N GLN A 567 -13.11 31.47 21.83
CA GLN A 567 -11.65 31.37 21.87
C GLN A 567 -11.21 29.95 22.28
N GLY A 568 -10.75 29.17 21.30
CA GLY A 568 -10.21 27.83 21.52
C GLY A 568 -10.01 27.05 20.23
N HIS A 569 -9.47 25.84 20.37
CA HIS A 569 -9.35 24.87 19.30
C HIS A 569 -9.61 23.46 19.82
N LEU A 570 -9.79 22.51 18.89
CA LEU A 570 -9.53 21.10 19.13
C LEU A 570 -8.17 20.73 18.50
N GLU A 571 -7.52 19.67 18.99
CA GLU A 571 -6.33 19.10 18.35
C GLU A 571 -6.54 17.61 18.09
N LEU A 572 -6.14 17.14 16.91
CA LEU A 572 -5.85 15.74 16.62
C LEU A 572 -4.33 15.57 16.63
N ASN A 573 -3.80 14.71 17.49
CA ASN A 573 -2.37 14.53 17.72
C ASN A 573 -1.99 13.05 17.54
N THR A 574 -1.01 12.76 16.68
CA THR A 574 -0.59 11.39 16.36
C THR A 574 0.66 10.94 17.15
N GLY A 575 1.06 11.69 18.18
CA GLY A 575 2.25 11.41 19.00
C GLY A 575 2.06 10.34 20.08
N PRO A 576 3.18 9.85 20.66
CA PRO A 576 3.20 8.66 21.55
C PRO A 576 2.51 8.89 22.91
N PHE A 577 2.21 10.15 23.25
CA PHE A 577 1.46 10.54 24.45
C PHE A 577 -0.06 10.69 24.20
N SER A 578 -0.53 10.42 22.98
CA SER A 578 -1.93 10.50 22.56
C SER A 578 -2.49 9.11 22.21
N PRO A 579 -3.83 8.93 22.12
CA PRO A 579 -4.42 7.69 21.66
C PRO A 579 -3.96 7.32 20.24
N LEU A 580 -3.57 6.07 20.03
CA LEU A 580 -2.98 5.59 18.78
C LEU A 580 -3.96 5.71 17.59
N THR A 581 -3.47 6.28 16.49
CA THR A 581 -4.16 6.42 15.20
C THR A 581 -3.62 5.43 14.16
N HIS A 582 -4.29 5.30 13.03
CA HIS A 582 -3.84 4.43 11.93
C HIS A 582 -2.51 4.89 11.30
N TRP A 583 -2.22 6.20 11.30
CA TRP A 583 -0.92 6.76 10.92
C TRP A 583 0.23 6.30 11.82
N LYS A 584 -0.06 5.95 13.08
CA LYS A 584 0.94 5.64 14.10
C LYS A 584 2.04 6.73 14.12
N HIS A 585 3.31 6.35 13.98
CA HIS A 585 4.44 7.28 13.87
C HIS A 585 5.43 6.80 12.79
N THR A 586 6.24 7.72 12.26
CA THR A 586 7.25 7.41 11.23
C THR A 586 8.66 7.39 11.82
N LEU A 587 9.34 6.24 11.73
CA LEU A 587 10.68 6.00 12.29
C LEU A 587 11.78 6.14 11.23
N PHE A 588 12.78 6.98 11.53
CA PHE A 588 13.96 7.26 10.72
C PHE A 588 15.20 6.62 11.37
N MET A 589 15.50 5.37 10.96
CA MET A 589 16.59 4.57 11.54
C MET A 589 17.98 5.01 11.05
N LEU A 590 18.91 5.17 12.00
CA LEU A 590 20.33 5.35 11.71
C LEU A 590 20.95 4.02 11.26
N ASP A 591 22.05 4.07 10.52
CA ASP A 591 22.78 2.87 10.10
C ASP A 591 23.54 2.21 11.27
N GLU A 592 24.01 3.00 12.23
CA GLU A 592 24.61 2.54 13.48
C GLU A 592 23.93 3.22 14.71
N PRO A 593 23.54 2.47 15.75
CA PRO A 593 23.04 3.05 17.00
C PRO A 593 24.14 3.81 17.76
N LEU A 594 23.81 5.01 18.23
CA LEU A 594 24.77 5.92 18.87
C LEU A 594 24.51 6.02 20.38
N GLN A 595 25.49 5.67 21.21
CA GLN A 595 25.35 5.75 22.66
C GLN A 595 25.26 7.21 23.13
N VAL A 596 24.19 7.52 23.86
CA VAL A 596 23.93 8.84 24.45
C VAL A 596 23.80 8.77 25.97
N GLN A 597 24.18 9.86 26.63
CA GLN A 597 24.11 10.03 28.08
C GLN A 597 23.24 11.24 28.43
N LYS A 598 22.65 11.21 29.63
CA LYS A 598 21.86 12.33 30.16
C LYS A 598 22.70 13.62 30.15
N ARG A 599 22.13 14.70 29.58
CA ARG A 599 22.75 15.99 29.25
C ARG A 599 23.59 16.05 27.96
N ASP A 600 23.70 14.97 27.19
CA ASP A 600 24.17 15.10 25.81
C ASP A 600 23.20 15.97 25.01
N LYS A 601 23.76 16.82 24.13
CA LYS A 601 23.00 17.69 23.24
C LYS A 601 23.10 17.15 21.82
N ILE A 602 21.95 16.79 21.24
CA ILE A 602 21.82 16.39 19.85
C ILE A 602 21.27 17.60 19.08
N SER A 603 22.08 18.20 18.22
CA SER A 603 21.68 19.33 17.38
C SER A 603 21.83 18.99 15.91
N GLY A 604 21.05 19.63 15.06
CA GLY A 604 21.05 19.28 13.64
C GLY A 604 20.03 20.07 12.85
N SER A 605 19.83 19.64 11.61
CA SER A 605 18.87 20.22 10.68
C SER A 605 18.08 19.12 9.99
N VAL A 606 16.81 19.37 9.75
CA VAL A 606 15.95 18.54 8.89
C VAL A 606 15.58 19.32 7.63
N VAL A 607 15.54 18.64 6.49
CA VAL A 607 15.03 19.17 5.22
C VAL A 607 14.00 18.20 4.67
N PHE A 608 12.77 18.67 4.48
CA PHE A 608 11.75 18.00 3.68
C PHE A 608 11.85 18.58 2.27
N GLU A 609 12.04 17.74 1.25
CA GLU A 609 12.23 18.16 -0.13
C GLU A 609 11.36 17.30 -1.05
N ARG A 610 10.39 17.93 -1.71
CA ARG A 610 9.42 17.27 -2.59
C ARG A 610 10.10 16.77 -3.85
N ASN A 611 9.70 15.61 -4.36
CA ASN A 611 10.27 15.14 -5.62
C ASN A 611 9.79 16.00 -6.80
N SER A 612 10.72 16.39 -7.67
CA SER A 612 10.48 17.26 -8.82
C SER A 612 9.66 16.59 -9.94
N VAL A 613 9.71 15.27 -10.04
CA VAL A 613 8.99 14.48 -11.05
C VAL A 613 7.71 13.88 -10.46
N TRP A 614 7.85 13.12 -9.38
CA TRP A 614 6.77 12.32 -8.79
C TRP A 614 6.10 13.08 -7.64
N ARG A 615 5.07 13.87 -7.97
CA ARG A 615 4.60 15.00 -7.16
C ARG A 615 3.87 14.64 -5.86
N ARG A 616 3.60 13.35 -5.63
CA ARG A 616 3.04 12.78 -4.39
C ARG A 616 4.10 12.36 -3.36
N HIS A 617 5.39 12.46 -3.67
CA HIS A 617 6.48 11.88 -2.88
C HIS A 617 7.53 12.94 -2.48
N MET A 618 8.34 12.61 -1.47
CA MET A 618 9.35 13.52 -0.92
C MET A 618 10.55 12.75 -0.37
N SER A 619 11.62 13.46 -0.05
CA SER A 619 12.70 12.96 0.81
C SER A 619 12.78 13.77 2.10
N VAL A 620 13.20 13.12 3.18
CA VAL A 620 13.53 13.78 4.45
C VAL A 620 15.01 13.58 4.72
N THR A 621 15.79 14.65 4.63
CA THR A 621 17.21 14.64 4.99
C THR A 621 17.35 15.04 6.46
N LEU A 622 17.95 14.16 7.26
CA LEU A 622 18.33 14.44 8.64
C LEU A 622 19.85 14.58 8.73
N SER A 623 20.34 15.70 9.26
CA SER A 623 21.73 15.91 9.67
C SER A 623 21.80 16.12 11.17
N TRP A 624 22.72 15.47 11.88
CA TRP A 624 22.82 15.55 13.34
C TRP A 624 24.25 15.54 13.86
N VAL A 625 24.44 16.16 15.03
CA VAL A 625 25.69 16.25 15.78
C VAL A 625 25.40 15.94 17.25
N ILE A 626 26.11 14.96 17.81
CA ILE A 626 26.07 14.66 19.24
C ILE A 626 27.23 15.37 19.93
N SER A 627 26.93 16.13 20.98
CA SER A 627 27.90 16.92 21.74
C SER A 627 27.78 16.70 23.25
N ARG A 628 28.93 16.61 23.92
CA ARG A 628 29.06 16.44 25.38
C ARG A 628 30.15 17.38 25.89
N GLU A 629 29.83 18.19 26.91
CA GLU A 629 30.78 19.09 27.59
C GLU A 629 31.67 19.90 26.60
N LEU A 630 31.00 20.56 25.65
CA LEU A 630 31.59 21.37 24.57
C LEU A 630 32.46 20.62 23.54
N LYS A 631 32.54 19.28 23.61
CA LYS A 631 33.18 18.45 22.57
C LYS A 631 32.12 17.86 21.64
N MET A 632 32.29 18.05 20.33
CA MET A 632 31.61 17.22 19.32
C MET A 632 32.13 15.79 19.44
N GLN A 633 31.23 14.80 19.42
CA GLN A 633 31.58 13.38 19.55
C GLN A 633 31.29 12.59 18.27
N LYS A 634 30.13 12.81 17.65
CA LYS A 634 29.72 12.18 16.39
C LYS A 634 28.94 13.17 15.53
N VAL A 635 29.05 13.02 14.21
CA VAL A 635 28.29 13.73 13.17
C VAL A 635 27.72 12.68 12.23
N GLY A 636 26.50 12.88 11.73
CA GLY A 636 25.91 12.04 10.70
C GLY A 636 24.93 12.82 9.83
N CYS A 637 24.70 12.32 8.63
CA CYS A 637 23.68 12.80 7.71
C CYS A 637 23.11 11.59 6.95
N LYS A 638 21.78 11.55 6.77
CA LYS A 638 21.10 10.50 6.02
C LYS A 638 19.86 11.06 5.33
N VAL A 639 19.68 10.67 4.07
CA VAL A 639 18.51 11.02 3.25
C VAL A 639 17.54 9.84 3.29
N PHE A 640 16.30 10.10 3.68
CA PHE A 640 15.23 9.11 3.78
C PHE A 640 14.20 9.37 2.69
N PRO A 641 14.28 8.68 1.53
CA PRO A 641 13.24 8.71 0.51
C PRO A 641 11.90 8.18 1.06
N ILE A 642 10.84 8.98 0.92
CA ILE A 642 9.46 8.64 1.30
C ILE A 642 8.64 8.40 0.03
N TRP A 643 8.54 7.11 -0.30
CA TRP A 643 7.74 6.54 -1.38
C TRP A 643 6.79 5.48 -0.79
N ARG A 644 5.80 5.05 -1.57
CA ARG A 644 5.20 3.71 -1.36
C ARG A 644 6.23 2.60 -1.67
#